data_AF-A0A5B9DFI0-F1
#
_entry.id   AF-A0A5B9DFI0-F1
#
_cell.length_a   1.000
_cell.length_b   1.000
_cell.length_c   1.000
_cell.angle_alpha   90.00
_cell.angle_beta   90.00
_cell.angle_gamma   90.00
#
_symmetry.space_group_name_H-M   'P 1'
#
loop_
_entity.id
_entity.type
_entity.pdbx_description
1 polymer ?
#
loop_
_entity_poly.entity_id
_entity_poly.type
_entity_poly.pdbx_seq_one_letter_code
_entity_poly.pdbx_strand_id
1 'polypeptide(L)'
;MIFTKNDKTLNDLFEKGMMYTFLVGAGISMNPPSNLPSAKSIIRVLLESCIPSEELTKSQSIKGLRYEMIIEQVQNRFDNELKMLDYFEKFTHPNLIHLFLAYAILKANYVITTNFDYLIEFALKKIISTEKHKDIIPIITREDFTKYIDLSQIIQSSRYPLIKIHGSKYNIITGAKTSDSVITTMKALGSNKEEGKTFDIEPFKKPLIEKIFIDRTLVVIGYSGSDDFDIAPMLSHIKSLKRLIWIEHSMDNAITVEKVSDILGKKSESDFTPLDLTLFNLGKKTKGEVYRIKTNTQKFIKDALWKFILEDILVDSVKIDEIGEKSEFKDFFQSLQLKIKEVDKYKFVCNIYSNFNMYEEVVQCAKKGINLSHRQEKFQEEMYFYNYLGLSYKRWGKKEESTAFYKKGLEIAEKFKNLSMQMTFYINLGSIVRSKGEFDKAIGLYDKAINTAIILKDYEVIIGGLVNKGEILLIQGKLDAALVIYDKLLKSESKIGDLNVKSTILGNLGLIYVNKGDIQKGTQLILESIKIDKALDNQSGVISKLNNLASFYHNRGDLDNALKIYYQSFQIANDLQFPTEKAQISMNIAIIFLDLGDLDKALTLCLDAQRIFLNLNDQKGIADAESNIGMIKRLKNDFVPALDILNSSLQKYRVLKIPSKIAHNQFNIGVIYQKTAKWKKALECYEESLKILEEEGDIFKQGHIHLEMGSIYRVLKEPQKAYLQYDHAEKKFLKVGNQTLQIRAKNEKESLGI
;
A
#
# COMPACT_ATOMS: atom_id res chain seq x y z
N MET A 1 7.15 -42.60 -34.67
CA MET A 1 7.03 -41.14 -34.49
C MET A 1 5.55 -40.77 -34.58
N ILE A 2 4.87 -40.71 -33.43
CA ILE A 2 3.53 -40.11 -33.34
C ILE A 2 3.76 -38.79 -32.61
N PHE A 3 3.82 -37.69 -33.34
CA PHE A 3 3.92 -36.35 -32.76
C PHE A 3 2.62 -36.08 -32.01
N THR A 4 2.67 -36.01 -30.69
CA THR A 4 1.51 -35.55 -29.93
C THR A 4 1.32 -34.05 -30.22
N LYS A 5 0.08 -33.55 -30.13
CA LYS A 5 -0.25 -32.13 -30.33
C LYS A 5 0.59 -31.20 -29.42
N ASN A 6 1.05 -31.71 -28.28
CA ASN A 6 1.90 -30.99 -27.32
C ASN A 6 3.35 -30.84 -27.78
N ASP A 7 3.91 -31.82 -28.50
CA ASP A 7 5.30 -31.74 -28.96
C ASP A 7 5.51 -30.63 -30.00
N LYS A 8 4.56 -30.44 -30.92
CA LYS A 8 4.62 -29.33 -31.90
C LYS A 8 4.57 -27.98 -31.19
N THR A 9 3.62 -27.80 -30.27
CA THR A 9 3.50 -26.56 -29.49
C THR A 9 4.74 -26.28 -28.64
N LEU A 10 5.37 -27.30 -28.04
CA LEU A 10 6.62 -27.11 -27.28
C LEU A 10 7.80 -26.70 -28.18
N ASN A 11 7.90 -27.25 -29.40
CA ASN A 11 8.90 -26.80 -30.38
C ASN A 11 8.74 -25.31 -30.73
N ASP A 12 7.50 -24.84 -30.92
CA ASP A 12 7.22 -23.43 -31.22
C ASP A 12 7.49 -22.51 -30.01
N LEU A 13 7.31 -23.02 -28.79
CA LEU A 13 7.56 -22.27 -27.57
C LEU A 13 9.05 -22.07 -27.29
N PHE A 14 9.87 -23.07 -27.62
CA PHE A 14 11.30 -23.09 -27.34
C PHE A 14 12.15 -23.23 -28.60
N GLU A 15 11.92 -22.36 -29.59
CA GLU A 15 12.63 -22.38 -30.88
C GLU A 15 14.15 -22.14 -30.72
N LYS A 16 14.93 -22.71 -31.64
CA LYS A 16 16.38 -22.51 -31.70
C LYS A 16 16.73 -21.05 -31.94
N GLY A 17 17.75 -20.56 -31.23
CA GLY A 17 18.25 -19.18 -31.36
C GLY A 17 17.47 -18.13 -30.56
N MET A 18 16.40 -18.51 -29.85
CA MET A 18 15.76 -17.64 -28.88
C MET A 18 16.65 -17.41 -27.66
N MET A 19 16.56 -16.20 -27.10
CA MET A 19 17.26 -15.82 -25.88
C MET A 19 16.30 -15.86 -24.70
N TYR A 20 16.68 -16.58 -23.64
CA TYR A 20 15.81 -16.80 -22.49
C TYR A 20 16.27 -16.01 -21.26
N THR A 21 15.29 -15.65 -20.45
CA THR A 21 15.50 -15.17 -19.09
C THR A 21 14.69 -16.07 -18.17
N PHE A 22 15.37 -16.71 -17.23
CA PHE A 22 14.77 -17.60 -16.25
C PHE A 22 14.54 -16.85 -14.95
N LEU A 23 13.30 -16.86 -14.47
CA LEU A 23 12.93 -16.39 -13.15
C LEU A 23 12.57 -17.59 -12.30
N VAL A 24 13.31 -17.79 -11.21
CA VAL A 24 13.19 -18.97 -10.35
C VAL A 24 12.82 -18.61 -8.92
N GLY A 25 11.84 -19.35 -8.38
CA GLY A 25 11.41 -19.23 -6.99
C GLY A 25 12.02 -20.27 -6.05
N ALA A 26 11.97 -20.00 -4.74
CA ALA A 26 12.56 -20.82 -3.66
C ALA A 26 12.20 -22.31 -3.71
N GLY A 27 11.04 -22.66 -4.25
CA GLY A 27 10.57 -24.04 -4.36
C GLY A 27 11.49 -24.96 -5.18
N ILE A 28 12.35 -24.45 -6.07
CA ILE A 28 13.25 -25.30 -6.86
C ILE A 28 14.24 -26.10 -6.01
N SER A 29 14.48 -25.66 -4.78
CA SER A 29 15.46 -26.28 -3.89
C SER A 29 14.92 -27.45 -3.06
N MET A 30 13.62 -27.74 -3.17
CA MET A 30 12.99 -28.81 -2.39
C MET A 30 13.35 -30.22 -2.88
N ASN A 31 13.73 -30.37 -4.14
CA ASN A 31 14.02 -31.70 -4.69
C ASN A 31 15.36 -32.25 -4.19
N PRO A 32 15.48 -33.58 -4.04
CA PRO A 32 16.76 -34.23 -3.81
C PRO A 32 17.80 -33.91 -4.90
N PRO A 33 19.11 -33.87 -4.55
CA PRO A 33 19.68 -34.03 -3.21
C PRO A 33 19.56 -32.78 -2.32
N SER A 34 19.13 -31.63 -2.85
CA SER A 34 19.10 -30.37 -2.09
C SER A 34 18.16 -30.40 -0.87
N ASN A 35 16.98 -31.02 -0.98
CA ASN A 35 16.04 -31.30 0.12
C ASN A 35 15.73 -30.10 1.06
N LEU A 36 15.77 -28.86 0.56
CA LEU A 36 15.46 -27.70 1.39
C LEU A 36 13.96 -27.69 1.78
N PRO A 37 13.61 -27.25 3.00
CA PRO A 37 12.22 -27.20 3.46
C PRO A 37 11.42 -26.13 2.70
N SER A 38 10.12 -26.38 2.52
CA SER A 38 9.21 -25.40 1.95
C SER A 38 9.06 -24.17 2.86
N ALA A 39 8.70 -23.02 2.27
CA ALA A 39 8.37 -21.80 3.02
C ALA A 39 7.26 -22.04 4.07
N LYS A 40 6.23 -22.84 3.72
CA LYS A 40 5.16 -23.23 4.64
C LYS A 40 5.67 -24.04 5.83
N SER A 41 6.62 -24.94 5.60
CA SER A 41 7.28 -25.72 6.66
C SER A 41 8.08 -24.81 7.59
N ILE A 42 8.82 -23.83 7.05
CA ILE A 42 9.56 -22.85 7.84
C ILE A 42 8.60 -22.00 8.68
N ILE A 43 7.56 -21.41 8.07
CA ILE A 43 6.55 -20.61 8.78
C ILE A 43 5.96 -21.41 9.94
N ARG A 44 5.62 -22.68 9.72
CA ARG A 44 5.09 -23.55 10.79
C ARG A 44 6.04 -23.64 11.98
N VAL A 45 7.34 -23.89 11.74
CA VAL A 45 8.36 -23.98 12.80
C VAL A 45 8.52 -22.65 13.53
N LEU A 46 8.51 -21.53 12.79
CA LEU A 46 8.59 -20.19 13.37
C LEU A 46 7.38 -19.90 14.25
N LEU A 47 6.16 -20.20 13.80
CA LEU A 47 4.95 -20.06 14.61
C LEU A 47 5.03 -20.94 15.86
N GLU A 48 5.34 -22.23 15.73
CA GLU A 48 5.48 -23.16 16.87
C GLU A 48 6.47 -22.64 17.94
N SER A 49 7.50 -21.89 17.52
CA SER A 49 8.55 -21.39 18.41
C SER A 49 8.27 -19.97 18.96
N CYS A 50 7.58 -19.13 18.19
CA CYS A 50 7.50 -17.69 18.43
C CYS A 50 6.12 -17.19 18.91
N ILE A 51 5.08 -18.04 18.99
CA ILE A 51 3.77 -17.65 19.55
C ILE A 51 3.40 -18.46 20.80
N PRO A 52 2.48 -17.95 21.65
CA PRO A 52 1.93 -18.72 22.76
C PRO A 52 1.21 -19.96 22.23
N SER A 53 1.34 -21.09 22.91
CA SER A 53 0.80 -22.37 22.43
C SER A 53 -0.72 -22.35 22.25
N GLU A 54 -1.43 -21.55 23.04
CA GLU A 54 -2.88 -21.42 22.93
C GLU A 54 -3.34 -20.64 21.67
N GLU A 55 -2.46 -19.86 21.05
CA GLU A 55 -2.75 -19.09 19.84
C GLU A 55 -2.30 -19.80 18.55
N LEU A 56 -1.65 -20.97 18.66
CA LEU A 56 -1.03 -21.67 17.53
C LEU A 56 -2.04 -22.11 16.48
N THR A 57 -3.10 -22.82 16.90
CA THR A 57 -4.11 -23.35 15.98
C THR A 57 -4.80 -22.23 15.19
N LYS A 58 -5.10 -21.10 15.86
CA LYS A 58 -5.74 -19.95 15.22
C LYS A 58 -4.78 -19.23 14.28
N SER A 59 -3.51 -19.05 14.68
CA SER A 59 -2.51 -18.44 13.80
C SER A 59 -2.25 -19.28 12.55
N GLN A 60 -2.21 -20.60 12.67
CA GLN A 60 -2.01 -21.51 11.53
C GLN A 60 -3.19 -21.56 10.55
N SER A 61 -4.39 -21.17 10.97
CA SER A 61 -5.57 -21.14 10.10
C SER A 61 -5.70 -19.86 9.28
N ILE A 62 -4.87 -18.83 9.55
CA ILE A 62 -4.86 -17.58 8.80
C ILE A 62 -4.43 -17.87 7.36
N LYS A 63 -5.33 -17.58 6.42
CA LYS A 63 -5.03 -17.62 4.99
C LYS A 63 -4.21 -16.38 4.61
N GLY A 64 -3.17 -16.56 3.80
CA GLY A 64 -2.32 -15.46 3.33
C GLY A 64 -1.13 -15.11 4.24
N LEU A 65 -0.77 -15.97 5.21
CA LEU A 65 0.50 -15.82 5.93
C LEU A 65 1.68 -15.95 4.98
N ARG A 66 2.36 -14.83 4.72
CA ARG A 66 3.53 -14.76 3.83
C ARG A 66 4.82 -15.03 4.61
N TYR A 67 5.77 -15.69 3.93
CA TYR A 67 7.06 -16.04 4.51
C TYR A 67 7.86 -14.81 4.93
N GLU A 68 7.94 -13.81 4.05
CA GLU A 68 8.69 -12.57 4.22
C GLU A 68 8.16 -11.76 5.39
N MET A 69 6.83 -11.70 5.54
CA MET A 69 6.17 -11.04 6.66
C MET A 69 6.55 -11.72 7.99
N ILE A 70 6.51 -13.05 8.05
CA ILE A 70 6.87 -13.78 9.27
C ILE A 70 8.36 -13.63 9.58
N ILE A 71 9.23 -13.73 8.58
CA ILE A 71 10.67 -13.55 8.76
C ILE A 71 11.00 -12.13 9.22
N GLU A 72 10.40 -11.10 8.63
CA GLU A 72 10.62 -9.71 9.06
C GLU A 72 10.23 -9.52 10.54
N GLN A 73 9.12 -10.12 10.98
CA GLN A 73 8.71 -10.06 12.38
C GLN A 73 9.66 -10.83 13.30
N VAL A 74 10.16 -11.99 12.86
CA VAL A 74 11.15 -12.78 13.61
C VAL A 74 12.47 -12.02 13.69
N GLN A 75 12.89 -11.41 12.59
CA GLN A 75 14.10 -10.59 12.49
C GLN A 75 14.04 -9.41 13.45
N ASN A 76 12.95 -8.67 13.45
CA ASN A 76 12.79 -7.49 14.30
C ASN A 76 12.66 -7.81 15.80
N ARG A 77 12.30 -9.05 16.18
CA ARG A 77 11.97 -9.40 17.57
C ARG A 77 12.93 -10.38 18.22
N PHE A 78 13.39 -11.38 17.48
CA PHE A 78 14.09 -12.55 18.01
C PHE A 78 15.46 -12.77 17.37
N ASP A 79 15.62 -12.41 16.09
CA ASP A 79 16.80 -12.73 15.29
C ASP A 79 17.27 -11.56 14.41
N ASN A 80 17.75 -10.48 15.06
CA ASN A 80 18.14 -9.24 14.38
C ASN A 80 19.15 -9.42 13.22
N GLU A 81 20.00 -10.45 13.31
CA GLU A 81 21.05 -10.76 12.34
C GLU A 81 20.63 -11.81 11.29
N LEU A 82 19.38 -12.29 11.32
CA LEU A 82 18.87 -13.35 10.45
C LEU A 82 19.71 -14.63 10.50
N LYS A 83 20.18 -15.04 11.68
CA LYS A 83 20.93 -16.29 11.89
C LYS A 83 20.16 -17.53 11.44
N MET A 84 18.83 -17.48 11.46
CA MET A 84 17.99 -18.55 10.91
C MET A 84 18.27 -18.84 9.43
N LEU A 85 18.75 -17.85 8.66
CA LEU A 85 19.11 -18.05 7.26
C LEU A 85 20.45 -18.77 7.08
N ASP A 86 21.29 -18.85 8.11
CA ASP A 86 22.55 -19.64 8.10
C ASP A 86 22.28 -21.13 7.90
N TYR A 87 21.03 -21.56 8.13
CA TYR A 87 20.57 -22.89 7.78
C TYR A 87 20.84 -23.24 6.31
N PHE A 88 20.60 -22.28 5.40
CA PHE A 88 20.74 -22.51 3.97
C PHE A 88 22.19 -22.70 3.52
N GLU A 89 23.17 -22.32 4.34
CA GLU A 89 24.61 -22.49 4.05
C GLU A 89 25.09 -23.93 4.20
N LYS A 90 24.34 -24.74 4.95
CA LYS A 90 24.66 -26.16 5.15
C LYS A 90 24.46 -26.99 3.88
N PHE A 91 23.69 -26.46 2.92
CA PHE A 91 23.30 -27.19 1.72
C PHE A 91 24.19 -26.79 0.55
N THR A 92 25.02 -27.72 0.11
CA THR A 92 26.00 -27.52 -0.97
C THR A 92 25.77 -28.39 -2.20
N HIS A 93 24.78 -29.29 -2.15
CA HIS A 93 24.50 -30.28 -3.19
C HIS A 93 23.33 -29.83 -4.10
N PRO A 94 23.62 -29.27 -5.29
CA PRO A 94 22.60 -28.83 -6.23
C PRO A 94 21.84 -30.01 -6.87
N ASN A 95 20.52 -29.88 -6.95
CA ASN A 95 19.69 -30.76 -7.78
C ASN A 95 19.73 -30.44 -9.29
N LEU A 96 19.02 -31.26 -10.07
CA LEU A 96 18.97 -31.16 -11.54
C LEU A 96 18.52 -29.77 -12.03
N ILE A 97 17.61 -29.10 -11.32
CA ILE A 97 17.09 -27.79 -11.71
C ILE A 97 18.20 -26.74 -11.59
N HIS A 98 18.97 -26.74 -10.51
CA HIS A 98 20.10 -25.84 -10.36
C HIS A 98 21.17 -26.07 -11.42
N LEU A 99 21.46 -27.33 -11.76
CA LEU A 99 22.42 -27.68 -12.82
C LEU A 99 21.93 -27.22 -14.20
N PHE A 100 20.65 -27.41 -14.50
CA PHE A 100 20.02 -26.86 -15.71
C PHE A 100 20.22 -25.34 -15.81
N LEU A 101 19.93 -24.61 -14.73
CA LEU A 101 20.09 -23.15 -14.68
C LEU A 101 21.56 -22.73 -14.84
N ALA A 102 22.48 -23.44 -14.19
CA ALA A 102 23.90 -23.17 -14.32
C ALA A 102 24.37 -23.34 -15.78
N TYR A 103 23.98 -24.42 -16.46
CA TYR A 103 24.26 -24.60 -17.89
C TYR A 103 23.56 -23.55 -18.77
N ALA A 104 22.35 -23.12 -18.42
CA ALA A 104 21.66 -22.05 -19.14
C ALA A 104 22.46 -20.73 -19.07
N ILE A 105 23.06 -20.40 -17.91
CA ILE A 105 23.94 -19.24 -17.75
C ILE A 105 25.19 -19.37 -18.64
N LEU A 106 25.80 -20.55 -18.71
CA LEU A 106 26.93 -20.81 -19.62
C LEU A 106 26.58 -20.60 -21.10
N LYS A 107 25.31 -20.80 -21.46
CA LYS A 107 24.76 -20.52 -22.81
C LYS A 107 24.24 -19.08 -22.96
N ALA A 108 24.71 -18.14 -22.13
CA ALA A 108 24.35 -16.71 -22.16
C ALA A 108 22.85 -16.41 -21.92
N ASN A 109 22.13 -17.30 -21.23
CA ASN A 109 20.81 -17.01 -20.70
C ASN A 109 20.90 -16.28 -19.36
N TYR A 110 19.94 -15.41 -19.08
CA TYR A 110 19.87 -14.73 -17.79
C TYR A 110 19.12 -15.59 -16.77
N VAL A 111 19.61 -15.61 -15.53
CA VAL A 111 18.94 -16.29 -14.40
C VAL A 111 18.78 -15.31 -13.25
N ILE A 112 17.55 -15.22 -12.77
CA ILE A 112 17.11 -14.41 -11.64
C ILE A 112 16.49 -15.33 -10.61
N THR A 113 16.90 -15.23 -9.35
CA THR A 113 16.36 -16.06 -8.26
C THR A 113 15.85 -15.23 -7.08
N THR A 114 14.78 -15.70 -6.44
CA THR A 114 14.29 -15.20 -5.15
C THR A 114 14.88 -15.98 -3.95
N ASN A 115 15.72 -16.99 -4.20
CA ASN A 115 16.25 -17.86 -3.16
C ASN A 115 17.34 -17.17 -2.31
N PHE A 116 17.34 -17.49 -1.02
CA PHE A 116 18.43 -17.14 -0.09
C PHE A 116 19.61 -18.12 -0.14
N ASP A 117 19.36 -19.35 -0.59
CA ASP A 117 20.36 -20.42 -0.69
C ASP A 117 21.42 -20.14 -1.79
N TYR A 118 22.44 -20.99 -1.85
CA TYR A 118 23.61 -20.81 -2.71
C TYR A 118 23.73 -21.90 -3.78
N LEU A 119 22.65 -22.65 -4.05
CA LEU A 119 22.71 -23.89 -4.82
C LEU A 119 22.98 -23.65 -6.31
N ILE A 120 22.55 -22.52 -6.89
CA ILE A 120 22.87 -22.17 -8.28
C ILE A 120 24.36 -21.82 -8.39
N GLU A 121 24.91 -21.10 -7.43
CA GLU A 121 26.34 -20.79 -7.35
C GLU A 121 27.18 -22.07 -7.21
N PHE A 122 26.76 -23.01 -6.35
CA PHE A 122 27.41 -24.32 -6.24
C PHE A 122 27.30 -25.14 -7.54
N ALA A 123 26.15 -25.10 -8.21
CA ALA A 123 25.98 -25.73 -9.52
C ALA A 123 26.95 -25.14 -10.57
N LEU A 124 27.10 -23.81 -10.61
CA LEU A 124 28.08 -23.15 -11.48
C LEU A 124 29.51 -23.59 -11.17
N LYS A 125 29.91 -23.57 -9.89
CA LYS A 125 31.24 -24.02 -9.45
C LYS A 125 31.52 -25.49 -9.82
N LYS A 126 30.48 -26.33 -9.85
CA LYS A 126 30.59 -27.76 -10.22
C LYS A 126 30.87 -27.97 -11.71
N ILE A 127 30.30 -27.13 -12.58
CA ILE A 127 30.37 -27.31 -14.03
C ILE A 127 31.46 -26.49 -14.72
N ILE A 128 32.08 -25.52 -14.03
CA ILE A 128 33.21 -24.74 -14.55
C ILE A 128 34.50 -25.04 -13.78
N SER A 129 35.65 -24.86 -14.43
CA SER A 129 36.95 -25.05 -13.80
C SER A 129 37.20 -24.06 -12.66
N THR A 130 37.92 -24.49 -11.63
CA THR A 130 38.22 -23.70 -10.42
C THR A 130 38.81 -22.32 -10.73
N GLU A 131 39.66 -22.23 -11.75
CA GLU A 131 40.29 -20.97 -12.18
C GLU A 131 39.27 -19.92 -12.70
N LYS A 132 38.13 -20.40 -13.19
CA LYS A 132 37.01 -19.58 -13.70
C LYS A 132 35.94 -19.31 -12.65
N HIS A 133 36.10 -19.75 -11.40
CA HIS A 133 35.12 -19.45 -10.34
C HIS A 133 34.97 -17.95 -10.12
N LYS A 134 36.04 -17.17 -10.29
CA LYS A 134 36.03 -15.70 -10.24
C LYS A 134 35.19 -15.03 -11.34
N ASP A 135 34.86 -15.75 -12.40
CA ASP A 135 34.06 -15.27 -13.51
C ASP A 135 32.55 -15.44 -13.24
N ILE A 136 32.17 -16.11 -12.15
CA ILE A 136 30.80 -16.09 -11.64
C ILE A 136 30.56 -14.75 -10.97
N ILE A 137 29.52 -14.02 -11.40
CA ILE A 137 29.19 -12.68 -10.91
C ILE A 137 27.81 -12.70 -10.24
N PRO A 138 27.72 -13.03 -8.93
CA PRO A 138 26.49 -12.84 -8.18
C PRO A 138 26.18 -11.35 -8.01
N ILE A 139 25.00 -10.92 -8.44
CA ILE A 139 24.49 -9.55 -8.31
C ILE A 139 23.53 -9.54 -7.12
N ILE A 140 23.98 -8.96 -5.99
CA ILE A 140 23.31 -9.10 -4.69
C ILE A 140 23.05 -7.73 -4.06
N THR A 141 24.03 -6.83 -4.08
CA THR A 141 24.00 -5.56 -3.35
C THR A 141 23.52 -4.41 -4.23
N ARG A 142 23.14 -3.29 -3.61
CA ARG A 142 22.81 -2.06 -4.36
C ARG A 142 23.94 -1.64 -5.31
N GLU A 143 25.18 -1.77 -4.88
CA GLU A 143 26.35 -1.47 -5.70
C GLU A 143 26.43 -2.38 -6.93
N ASP A 144 26.18 -3.69 -6.76
CA ASP A 144 26.16 -4.63 -7.89
C ASP A 144 25.07 -4.26 -8.91
N PHE A 145 23.84 -4.02 -8.44
CA PHE A 145 22.73 -3.64 -9.32
C PHE A 145 22.96 -2.32 -10.05
N THR A 146 23.67 -1.37 -9.42
CA THR A 146 24.00 -0.07 -10.02
C THR A 146 25.17 -0.19 -11.00
N LYS A 147 26.15 -1.05 -10.69
CA LYS A 147 27.32 -1.29 -11.53
C LYS A 147 26.96 -2.09 -12.78
N TYR A 148 26.11 -3.09 -12.63
CA TYR A 148 25.78 -4.07 -13.68
C TYR A 148 24.38 -3.85 -14.24
N ILE A 149 24.03 -2.59 -14.56
CA ILE A 149 22.74 -2.27 -15.20
C ILE A 149 22.61 -2.95 -16.57
N ASP A 150 23.71 -3.13 -17.29
CA ASP A 150 23.75 -3.80 -18.59
C ASP A 150 24.64 -5.04 -18.55
N LEU A 151 24.04 -6.22 -18.68
CA LEU A 151 24.77 -7.50 -18.61
C LEU A 151 25.48 -7.87 -19.91
N SER A 152 25.24 -7.14 -21.00
CA SER A 152 25.83 -7.44 -22.31
C SER A 152 27.37 -7.45 -22.25
N GLN A 153 27.96 -6.51 -21.52
CA GLN A 153 29.41 -6.40 -21.34
C GLN A 153 29.99 -7.54 -20.50
N ILE A 154 29.23 -8.06 -19.53
CA ILE A 154 29.64 -9.18 -18.67
C ILE A 154 29.71 -10.46 -19.51
N ILE A 155 28.67 -10.71 -20.32
CA ILE A 155 28.60 -11.88 -21.19
C ILE A 155 29.69 -11.82 -22.27
N GLN A 156 29.91 -10.68 -22.91
CA GLN A 156 30.98 -10.49 -23.90
C GLN A 156 32.37 -10.79 -23.32
N SER A 157 32.55 -10.56 -22.01
CA SER A 157 33.79 -10.86 -21.29
C SER A 157 33.88 -12.33 -20.83
N SER A 158 33.00 -13.21 -21.30
CA SER A 158 32.92 -14.63 -20.91
C SER A 158 32.71 -14.86 -19.40
N ARG A 159 31.91 -14.00 -18.75
CA ARG A 159 31.53 -14.09 -17.34
C ARG A 159 30.06 -14.48 -17.16
N TYR A 160 29.72 -15.01 -15.99
CA TYR A 160 28.48 -15.71 -15.70
C TYR A 160 27.64 -14.95 -14.64
N PRO A 161 26.75 -14.03 -15.04
CA PRO A 161 25.94 -13.26 -14.09
C PRO A 161 24.81 -14.11 -13.48
N LEU A 162 24.61 -13.98 -12.16
CA LEU A 162 23.49 -14.56 -11.42
C LEU A 162 22.82 -13.48 -10.58
N ILE A 163 21.53 -13.22 -10.79
CA ILE A 163 20.82 -12.13 -10.11
C ILE A 163 20.06 -12.67 -8.91
N LYS A 164 20.33 -12.16 -7.70
CA LYS A 164 19.65 -12.55 -6.46
C LYS A 164 18.75 -11.43 -5.96
N ILE A 165 17.44 -11.52 -6.24
CA ILE A 165 16.50 -10.44 -5.93
C ILE A 165 16.30 -10.27 -4.43
N HIS A 166 16.17 -11.34 -3.65
CA HIS A 166 16.08 -11.21 -2.19
C HIS A 166 17.44 -11.15 -1.50
N GLY A 167 18.52 -11.20 -2.29
CA GLY A 167 19.90 -11.25 -1.84
C GLY A 167 20.28 -12.57 -1.17
N SER A 168 21.47 -12.60 -0.59
CA SER A 168 21.94 -13.68 0.30
C SER A 168 22.85 -13.11 1.39
N LYS A 169 23.08 -13.86 2.48
CA LYS A 169 23.91 -13.37 3.59
C LYS A 169 25.37 -13.15 3.20
N TYR A 170 25.85 -13.93 2.24
CA TYR A 170 27.20 -13.82 1.70
C TYR A 170 27.21 -13.86 0.17
N ASN A 171 28.27 -13.32 -0.40
CA ASN A 171 28.70 -13.67 -1.75
C ASN A 171 29.74 -14.79 -1.64
N ILE A 172 29.35 -16.03 -1.93
CA ILE A 172 30.23 -17.19 -1.75
C ILE A 172 31.36 -17.30 -2.80
N ILE A 173 31.37 -16.41 -3.80
CA ILE A 173 32.45 -16.32 -4.79
C ILE A 173 33.56 -15.38 -4.29
N THR A 174 33.20 -14.23 -3.73
CA THR A 174 34.16 -13.23 -3.23
C THR A 174 34.47 -13.37 -1.74
N GLY A 175 33.63 -14.07 -0.98
CA GLY A 175 33.68 -14.14 0.48
C GLY A 175 33.09 -12.91 1.19
N ALA A 176 32.57 -11.92 0.44
CA ALA A 176 32.02 -10.71 1.01
C ALA A 176 30.71 -10.99 1.78
N LYS A 177 30.55 -10.35 2.94
CA LYS A 177 29.28 -10.35 3.70
C LYS A 177 28.30 -9.37 3.04
N THR A 178 27.11 -9.86 2.69
CA THR A 178 26.06 -9.11 1.98
C THR A 178 24.75 -9.04 2.76
N SER A 179 24.79 -9.34 4.06
CA SER A 179 23.61 -9.46 4.93
C SER A 179 22.75 -8.20 4.97
N ASP A 180 23.35 -7.01 4.84
CA ASP A 180 22.61 -5.74 4.81
C ASP A 180 21.64 -5.65 3.62
N SER A 181 22.01 -6.25 2.48
CA SER A 181 21.13 -6.30 1.30
C SER A 181 19.87 -7.12 1.60
N VAL A 182 20.03 -8.33 2.17
CA VAL A 182 18.91 -9.20 2.55
C VAL A 182 18.03 -8.57 3.62
N ILE A 183 18.63 -7.99 4.67
CA ILE A 183 17.87 -7.33 5.75
C ILE A 183 17.07 -6.16 5.19
N THR A 184 17.67 -5.36 4.29
CA THR A 184 16.98 -4.25 3.63
C THR A 184 15.81 -4.75 2.79
N THR A 185 16.01 -5.81 2.00
CA THR A 185 14.96 -6.41 1.18
C THR A 185 13.83 -7.00 2.04
N MET A 186 14.14 -7.72 3.12
CA MET A 186 13.13 -8.27 4.04
C MET A 186 12.30 -7.19 4.71
N LYS A 187 12.93 -6.08 5.14
CA LYS A 187 12.21 -4.92 5.68
C LYS A 187 11.30 -4.27 4.65
N ALA A 188 11.75 -4.11 3.41
CA ALA A 188 10.92 -3.60 2.32
C ALA A 188 9.71 -4.52 2.06
N LEU A 189 9.92 -5.84 2.07
CA LEU A 189 8.87 -6.84 1.84
C LEU A 189 7.82 -6.89 2.97
N GLY A 190 8.25 -6.78 4.23
CA GLY A 190 7.36 -6.91 5.38
C GLY A 190 6.63 -5.61 5.80
N SER A 191 7.18 -4.44 5.48
CA SER A 191 6.66 -3.13 5.93
C SER A 191 5.46 -2.57 5.14
N ASN A 192 5.11 -3.13 3.97
CA ASN A 192 3.94 -2.73 3.19
C ASN A 192 2.65 -3.32 3.80
N LYS A 193 2.14 -2.61 4.83
CA LYS A 193 1.08 -2.99 5.78
C LYS A 193 -0.37 -2.78 5.31
N GLU A 194 -0.67 -2.76 4.02
CA GLU A 194 -2.06 -2.63 3.54
C GLU A 194 -2.39 -3.74 2.55
N GLU A 195 -3.49 -4.47 2.83
CA GLU A 195 -4.08 -5.45 1.91
C GLU A 195 -4.30 -4.77 0.55
N GLY A 196 -3.69 -5.33 -0.51
CA GLY A 196 -3.89 -4.87 -1.88
C GLY A 196 -2.78 -4.00 -2.47
N LYS A 197 -1.74 -3.60 -1.71
CA LYS A 197 -0.53 -3.01 -2.31
C LYS A 197 0.36 -4.12 -2.89
N THR A 198 0.43 -4.20 -4.21
CA THR A 198 1.41 -5.06 -4.91
C THR A 198 2.82 -4.64 -4.51
N PHE A 199 3.64 -5.62 -4.11
CA PHE A 199 5.06 -5.42 -3.79
C PHE A 199 5.76 -4.63 -4.90
N ASP A 200 6.55 -3.65 -4.51
CA ASP A 200 7.39 -2.95 -5.46
C ASP A 200 8.84 -3.34 -5.20
N ILE A 201 9.54 -3.74 -6.26
CA ILE A 201 10.96 -4.06 -6.17
C ILE A 201 11.71 -2.78 -5.76
N GLU A 202 12.76 -2.91 -4.94
CA GLU A 202 13.53 -1.73 -4.55
C GLU A 202 14.00 -0.95 -5.79
N PRO A 203 13.83 0.39 -5.82
CA PRO A 203 14.00 1.19 -7.03
C PRO A 203 15.33 0.97 -7.77
N PHE A 204 16.41 0.70 -7.02
CA PHE A 204 17.73 0.48 -7.58
C PHE A 204 17.88 -0.82 -8.39
N LYS A 205 17.00 -1.82 -8.22
CA LYS A 205 17.06 -3.09 -8.97
C LYS A 205 16.31 -3.00 -10.31
N LYS A 206 15.33 -2.09 -10.42
CA LYS A 206 14.45 -1.96 -11.60
C LYS A 206 15.17 -1.78 -12.93
N PRO A 207 16.21 -0.91 -13.07
CA PRO A 207 16.84 -0.68 -14.37
C PRO A 207 17.44 -1.94 -14.99
N LEU A 208 18.07 -2.78 -14.16
CA LEU A 208 18.60 -4.07 -14.60
C LEU A 208 17.47 -5.04 -14.97
N ILE A 209 16.44 -5.15 -14.11
CA ILE A 209 15.30 -6.05 -14.31
C ILE A 209 14.53 -5.72 -15.59
N GLU A 210 14.30 -4.44 -15.88
CA GLU A 210 13.66 -4.05 -17.14
C GLU A 210 14.50 -4.48 -18.36
N LYS A 211 15.83 -4.28 -18.32
CA LYS A 211 16.73 -4.61 -19.45
C LYS A 211 16.81 -6.10 -19.76
N ILE A 212 16.82 -6.97 -18.74
CA ILE A 212 16.97 -8.42 -18.94
C ILE A 212 15.69 -9.10 -19.47
N PHE A 213 14.57 -8.39 -19.57
CA PHE A 213 13.34 -8.92 -20.18
C PHE A 213 13.10 -8.45 -21.62
N ILE A 214 13.76 -7.36 -22.04
CA ILE A 214 13.60 -6.81 -23.40
C ILE A 214 14.04 -7.85 -24.45
N ASP A 215 13.18 -8.09 -25.44
CA ASP A 215 13.39 -8.99 -26.59
C ASP A 215 13.74 -10.45 -26.24
N ARG A 216 13.41 -10.88 -25.02
CA ARG A 216 13.67 -12.25 -24.54
C ARG A 216 12.38 -12.99 -24.19
N THR A 217 12.46 -14.31 -24.20
CA THR A 217 11.40 -15.18 -23.69
C THR A 217 11.61 -15.36 -22.18
N LEU A 218 10.66 -14.91 -21.38
CA LEU A 218 10.69 -15.09 -19.93
C LEU A 218 10.12 -16.46 -19.57
N VAL A 219 10.90 -17.26 -18.86
CA VAL A 219 10.48 -18.57 -18.35
C VAL A 219 10.45 -18.52 -16.83
N VAL A 220 9.27 -18.66 -16.25
CA VAL A 220 9.07 -18.68 -14.80
C VAL A 220 9.04 -20.13 -14.33
N ILE A 221 9.92 -20.47 -13.39
CA ILE A 221 10.10 -21.84 -12.88
C ILE A 221 9.97 -21.84 -11.35
N GLY A 222 9.04 -22.60 -10.80
CA GLY A 222 8.95 -22.78 -9.35
C GLY A 222 7.81 -23.69 -8.92
N TYR A 223 8.01 -24.37 -7.79
CA TYR A 223 6.97 -25.18 -7.14
C TYR A 223 5.87 -24.31 -6.53
N SER A 224 6.22 -23.07 -6.17
CA SER A 224 5.33 -22.05 -5.66
C SER A 224 4.69 -21.21 -6.76
N GLY A 225 4.65 -21.67 -8.02
CA GLY A 225 3.99 -20.98 -9.14
C GLY A 225 2.46 -20.83 -8.99
N SER A 226 1.92 -21.11 -7.81
CA SER A 226 0.55 -20.81 -7.37
C SER A 226 0.48 -19.77 -6.24
N ASP A 227 1.61 -19.48 -5.58
CA ASP A 227 1.77 -18.42 -4.58
C ASP A 227 2.46 -17.24 -5.29
N ASP A 228 1.70 -16.53 -6.10
CA ASP A 228 2.16 -15.54 -7.10
C ASP A 228 2.82 -14.28 -6.50
N PHE A 229 3.01 -14.22 -5.19
CA PHE A 229 3.26 -12.98 -4.45
C PHE A 229 4.67 -12.40 -4.63
N ASP A 230 5.71 -13.22 -4.82
CA ASP A 230 7.09 -12.70 -4.96
C ASP A 230 7.41 -12.35 -6.41
N ILE A 231 6.71 -13.00 -7.35
CA ILE A 231 6.98 -12.94 -8.78
C ILE A 231 6.04 -11.97 -9.48
N ALA A 232 4.72 -12.04 -9.23
CA ALA A 232 3.74 -11.21 -9.92
C ALA A 232 4.02 -9.70 -9.80
N PRO A 233 4.44 -9.18 -8.63
CA PRO A 233 4.72 -7.76 -8.52
C PRO A 233 6.04 -7.36 -9.21
N MET A 234 6.99 -8.28 -9.38
CA MET A 234 8.10 -8.03 -10.31
C MET A 234 7.60 -7.94 -11.76
N LEU A 235 6.74 -8.89 -12.15
CA LEU A 235 6.19 -8.92 -13.50
C LEU A 235 5.32 -7.70 -13.81
N SER A 236 4.65 -7.13 -12.80
CA SER A 236 3.82 -5.94 -12.96
C SER A 236 4.61 -4.72 -13.46
N HIS A 237 5.92 -4.67 -13.29
CA HIS A 237 6.76 -3.55 -13.77
C HIS A 237 7.21 -3.72 -15.22
N ILE A 238 6.97 -4.88 -15.84
CA ILE A 238 7.41 -5.16 -17.20
C ILE A 238 6.54 -4.37 -18.19
N LYS A 239 7.19 -3.49 -18.97
CA LYS A 239 6.54 -2.66 -19.99
C LYS A 239 6.31 -3.40 -21.30
N SER A 240 7.22 -4.30 -21.65
CA SER A 240 7.20 -5.06 -22.91
C SER A 240 7.82 -6.42 -22.66
N LEU A 241 7.22 -7.46 -23.23
CA LEU A 241 7.72 -8.81 -23.18
C LEU A 241 7.35 -9.49 -24.50
N LYS A 242 8.30 -10.20 -25.11
CA LYS A 242 8.01 -10.97 -26.34
C LYS A 242 7.08 -12.15 -26.02
N ARG A 243 7.48 -12.94 -25.02
CA ARG A 243 6.75 -14.14 -24.59
C ARG A 243 7.00 -14.43 -23.11
N LEU A 244 5.95 -14.82 -22.38
CA LEU A 244 6.01 -15.41 -21.04
C LEU A 244 5.62 -16.89 -21.13
N ILE A 245 6.42 -17.74 -20.51
CA ILE A 245 6.12 -19.15 -20.27
C ILE A 245 6.12 -19.37 -18.76
N TRP A 246 4.95 -19.64 -18.20
CA TRP A 246 4.76 -19.93 -16.78
C TRP A 246 4.70 -21.43 -16.55
N ILE A 247 5.71 -22.00 -15.87
CA ILE A 247 5.71 -23.41 -15.49
C ILE A 247 5.06 -23.56 -14.12
N GLU A 248 3.80 -23.99 -14.12
CA GLU A 248 3.07 -24.33 -12.91
C GLU A 248 3.37 -25.78 -12.51
N HIS A 249 3.94 -25.94 -11.31
CA HIS A 249 4.22 -27.27 -10.80
C HIS A 249 2.94 -28.07 -10.53
N SER A 250 2.94 -29.33 -10.99
CA SER A 250 1.93 -30.33 -10.65
C SER A 250 2.62 -31.63 -10.20
N MET A 251 1.93 -32.39 -9.36
CA MET A 251 2.33 -33.77 -9.06
C MET A 251 2.10 -34.69 -10.27
N ASP A 252 1.26 -34.27 -11.22
CA ASP A 252 1.04 -34.98 -12.48
C ASP A 252 2.21 -34.77 -13.44
N ASN A 253 2.62 -35.86 -14.08
CA ASN A 253 3.66 -35.88 -15.08
C ASN A 253 3.15 -35.52 -16.48
N ALA A 254 1.83 -35.47 -16.69
CA ALA A 254 1.25 -34.99 -17.94
C ALA A 254 1.70 -33.54 -18.19
N ILE A 255 1.98 -33.22 -19.45
CA ILE A 255 2.28 -31.86 -19.88
C ILE A 255 1.02 -31.29 -20.49
N THR A 256 0.53 -30.20 -19.90
CA THR A 256 -0.57 -29.40 -20.45
C THR A 256 -0.03 -28.03 -20.81
N VAL A 257 -0.30 -27.57 -22.03
CA VAL A 257 0.16 -26.27 -22.54
C VAL A 257 -1.07 -25.47 -22.95
N GLU A 258 -1.22 -24.28 -22.39
CA GLU A 258 -2.36 -23.42 -22.62
C GLU A 258 -1.90 -21.99 -22.92
N LYS A 259 -2.45 -21.36 -23.96
CA LYS A 259 -2.27 -19.93 -24.21
C LYS A 259 -3.31 -19.18 -23.38
N VAL A 260 -2.87 -18.24 -22.54
CA VAL A 260 -3.74 -17.58 -21.54
C VAL A 260 -4.88 -16.79 -22.19
N SER A 261 -4.67 -16.24 -23.39
CA SER A 261 -5.73 -15.57 -24.16
C SER A 261 -6.91 -16.48 -24.50
N ASP A 262 -6.67 -17.78 -24.67
CA ASP A 262 -7.67 -18.73 -25.15
C ASP A 262 -8.55 -19.26 -24.01
N ILE A 263 -8.11 -19.07 -22.76
CA ILE A 263 -8.83 -19.45 -21.54
C ILE A 263 -10.07 -18.55 -21.35
N LEU A 264 -10.01 -17.28 -21.77
CA LEU A 264 -11.12 -16.31 -21.68
C LEU A 264 -12.34 -16.70 -22.51
N GLY A 265 -12.15 -17.47 -23.59
CA GLY A 265 -13.26 -17.94 -24.42
C GLY A 265 -13.99 -19.15 -23.83
N LYS A 266 -13.48 -19.75 -22.74
CA LYS A 266 -13.95 -21.05 -22.22
C LYS A 266 -14.42 -21.01 -20.76
N LYS A 267 -14.10 -19.96 -19.99
CA LYS A 267 -14.47 -19.82 -18.57
C LYS A 267 -15.23 -18.51 -18.33
N SER A 268 -16.15 -18.51 -17.38
CA SER A 268 -16.79 -17.27 -16.91
C SER A 268 -15.80 -16.46 -16.07
N GLU A 269 -15.90 -15.13 -16.03
CA GLU A 269 -15.01 -14.27 -15.24
C GLU A 269 -14.99 -14.63 -13.74
N SER A 270 -16.07 -15.24 -13.22
CA SER A 270 -16.17 -15.75 -11.85
C SER A 270 -15.34 -17.01 -11.56
N ASP A 271 -14.82 -17.69 -12.58
CA ASP A 271 -14.06 -18.95 -12.43
C ASP A 271 -12.52 -18.74 -12.49
N PHE A 272 -12.06 -17.50 -12.61
CA PHE A 272 -10.63 -17.21 -12.69
C PHE A 272 -9.94 -17.28 -11.33
N THR A 273 -8.82 -17.99 -11.28
CA THR A 273 -7.90 -17.95 -10.14
C THR A 273 -7.13 -16.62 -10.11
N PRO A 274 -6.56 -16.21 -8.96
CA PRO A 274 -5.68 -15.03 -8.90
C PRO A 274 -4.52 -15.06 -9.91
N LEU A 275 -3.96 -16.25 -10.16
CA LEU A 275 -2.94 -16.47 -11.18
C LEU A 275 -3.47 -16.21 -12.59
N ASP A 276 -4.68 -16.69 -12.91
CA ASP A 276 -5.29 -16.47 -14.22
C ASP A 276 -5.45 -14.96 -14.49
N LEU A 277 -5.93 -14.22 -13.50
CA LEU A 277 -6.06 -12.75 -13.58
C LEU A 277 -4.70 -12.07 -13.74
N THR A 278 -3.69 -12.53 -13.01
CA THR A 278 -2.33 -12.00 -13.06
C THR A 278 -1.70 -12.19 -14.44
N LEU A 279 -1.71 -13.42 -14.96
CA LEU A 279 -1.16 -13.76 -16.27
C LEU A 279 -1.90 -13.04 -17.39
N PHE A 280 -3.23 -12.93 -17.28
CA PHE A 280 -4.05 -12.19 -18.24
C PHE A 280 -3.69 -10.71 -18.28
N ASN A 281 -3.66 -10.06 -17.11
CA ASN A 281 -3.32 -8.64 -17.00
C ASN A 281 -1.91 -8.36 -17.53
N LEU A 282 -0.97 -9.27 -17.27
CA LEU A 282 0.39 -9.16 -17.77
C LEU A 282 0.46 -9.27 -19.30
N GLY A 283 -0.25 -10.22 -19.90
CA GLY A 283 -0.33 -10.35 -21.37
C GLY A 283 -0.93 -9.10 -22.02
N LYS A 284 -1.99 -8.55 -21.43
CA LYS A 284 -2.64 -7.31 -21.88
C LYS A 284 -1.69 -6.10 -21.79
N LYS A 285 -0.94 -6.01 -20.68
CA LYS A 285 0.00 -4.92 -20.42
C LYS A 285 1.22 -4.94 -21.34
N THR A 286 1.83 -6.12 -21.48
CA THR A 286 3.08 -6.29 -22.23
C THR A 286 2.89 -6.45 -23.73
N LYS A 287 1.65 -6.72 -24.18
CA LYS A 287 1.31 -7.13 -25.56
C LYS A 287 2.06 -8.40 -26.01
N GLY A 288 2.61 -9.16 -25.07
CA GLY A 288 3.34 -10.39 -25.30
C GLY A 288 2.45 -11.62 -25.30
N GLU A 289 2.95 -12.73 -25.85
CA GLU A 289 2.26 -14.01 -25.74
C GLU A 289 2.48 -14.62 -24.36
N VAL A 290 1.40 -15.03 -23.68
CA VAL A 290 1.49 -15.67 -22.36
C VAL A 290 1.01 -17.10 -22.43
N TYR A 291 1.88 -18.03 -22.02
CA TYR A 291 1.62 -19.46 -21.98
C TYR A 291 1.76 -20.00 -20.56
N ARG A 292 0.89 -20.94 -20.22
CA ARG A 292 0.94 -21.73 -18.98
C ARG A 292 1.26 -23.17 -19.34
N ILE A 293 2.30 -23.72 -18.71
CA ILE A 293 2.65 -25.14 -18.79
C ILE A 293 2.43 -25.73 -17.41
N LYS A 294 1.46 -26.64 -17.28
CA LYS A 294 1.20 -27.33 -16.01
C LYS A 294 1.69 -28.77 -16.09
N THR A 295 2.65 -29.10 -15.23
CA THR A 295 3.37 -30.39 -15.22
C THR A 295 4.31 -30.51 -14.02
N ASN A 296 4.87 -31.69 -13.77
CA ASN A 296 5.96 -31.87 -12.83
C ASN A 296 7.23 -31.16 -13.33
N THR A 297 7.64 -30.09 -12.64
CA THR A 297 8.75 -29.22 -13.02
C THR A 297 10.07 -29.95 -13.23
N GLN A 298 10.48 -30.82 -12.29
CA GLN A 298 11.74 -31.55 -12.40
C GLN A 298 11.75 -32.48 -13.61
N LYS A 299 10.64 -33.21 -13.83
CA LYS A 299 10.49 -34.10 -14.97
C LYS A 299 10.47 -33.32 -16.28
N PHE A 300 9.72 -32.23 -16.35
CA PHE A 300 9.65 -31.39 -17.54
C PHE A 300 11.01 -30.78 -17.90
N ILE A 301 11.78 -30.37 -16.89
CA ILE A 301 13.16 -29.92 -17.11
C ILE A 301 13.99 -31.05 -17.70
N LYS A 302 13.97 -32.24 -17.10
CA LYS A 302 14.76 -33.39 -17.57
C LYS A 302 14.40 -33.83 -18.98
N ASP A 303 13.11 -34.05 -19.23
CA ASP A 303 12.63 -34.81 -20.38
C ASP A 303 12.31 -33.91 -21.58
N ALA A 304 12.12 -32.60 -21.37
CA ALA A 304 11.74 -31.65 -22.41
C ALA A 304 12.64 -30.42 -22.46
N LEU A 305 12.58 -29.55 -21.44
CA LEU A 305 13.24 -28.23 -21.48
C LEU A 305 14.76 -28.32 -21.69
N TRP A 306 15.40 -29.33 -21.09
CA TRP A 306 16.83 -29.58 -21.27
C TRP A 306 17.20 -29.72 -22.73
N LYS A 307 16.44 -30.55 -23.47
CA LYS A 307 16.69 -30.79 -24.89
C LYS A 307 16.56 -29.50 -25.70
N PHE A 308 15.61 -28.63 -25.38
CA PHE A 308 15.40 -27.39 -26.15
C PHE A 308 16.44 -26.30 -25.89
N ILE A 309 16.88 -26.18 -24.64
CA ILE A 309 17.77 -25.08 -24.22
C ILE A 309 19.25 -25.49 -24.29
N LEU A 310 19.54 -26.77 -24.07
CA LEU A 310 20.89 -27.33 -23.88
C LEU A 310 21.16 -28.51 -24.84
N GLU A 311 20.81 -28.35 -26.11
CA GLU A 311 20.90 -29.41 -27.14
C GLU A 311 22.26 -30.13 -27.20
N ASP A 312 23.36 -29.42 -26.96
CA ASP A 312 24.72 -29.96 -27.03
C ASP A 312 25.16 -30.72 -25.76
N ILE A 313 24.32 -30.75 -24.72
CA ILE A 313 24.66 -31.32 -23.40
C ILE A 313 23.67 -32.42 -23.07
N LEU A 314 24.14 -33.67 -23.04
CA LEU A 314 23.31 -34.82 -22.68
C LEU A 314 22.97 -34.79 -21.19
N VAL A 315 21.67 -34.76 -20.85
CA VAL A 315 21.21 -34.72 -19.46
C VAL A 315 21.72 -35.88 -18.61
N ASP A 316 21.81 -37.09 -19.21
CA ASP A 316 22.29 -38.30 -18.52
C ASP A 316 23.81 -38.27 -18.24
N SER A 317 24.55 -37.36 -18.87
CA SER A 317 25.97 -37.15 -18.58
C SER A 317 26.20 -36.25 -17.35
N VAL A 318 25.15 -35.59 -16.85
CA VAL A 318 25.24 -34.67 -15.72
C VAL A 318 25.25 -35.44 -14.40
N LYS A 319 26.36 -35.33 -13.66
CA LYS A 319 26.53 -35.96 -12.36
C LYS A 319 25.76 -35.20 -11.28
N ILE A 320 24.74 -35.84 -10.72
CA ILE A 320 24.03 -35.40 -9.52
C ILE A 320 24.59 -36.19 -8.34
N ASP A 321 24.90 -35.51 -7.24
CA ASP A 321 25.44 -36.18 -6.06
C ASP A 321 24.31 -36.96 -5.35
N GLU A 322 24.62 -38.17 -4.88
CA GLU A 322 23.62 -39.08 -4.30
C GLU A 322 23.22 -38.70 -2.86
N ILE A 323 24.11 -38.02 -2.13
CA ILE A 323 23.93 -37.72 -0.71
C ILE A 323 23.66 -36.22 -0.56
N GLY A 324 22.43 -35.89 -0.18
CA GLY A 324 22.08 -34.59 0.36
C GLY A 324 22.05 -34.63 1.88
N GLU A 325 22.62 -33.63 2.55
CA GLU A 325 22.39 -33.45 3.98
C GLU A 325 20.89 -33.30 4.25
N LYS A 326 20.35 -34.07 5.19
CA LYS A 326 19.02 -33.87 5.75
C LYS A 326 19.18 -33.38 7.18
N SER A 327 19.07 -32.07 7.38
CA SER A 327 18.95 -31.47 8.71
C SER A 327 17.55 -30.90 8.85
N GLU A 328 16.82 -31.21 9.92
CA GLU A 328 15.51 -30.58 10.14
C GLU A 328 15.68 -29.09 10.52
N PHE A 329 14.96 -28.21 9.83
CA PHE A 329 14.99 -26.78 10.14
C PHE A 329 14.57 -26.48 11.59
N LYS A 330 13.69 -27.29 12.16
CA LYS A 330 13.25 -27.18 13.56
C LYS A 330 14.42 -27.33 14.54
N ASP A 331 15.21 -28.37 14.37
CA ASP A 331 16.38 -28.63 15.22
C ASP A 331 17.42 -27.52 15.08
N PHE A 332 17.65 -27.06 13.84
CA PHE A 332 18.55 -25.93 13.61
C PHE A 332 18.06 -24.65 14.29
N PHE A 333 16.79 -24.28 14.11
CA PHE A 333 16.23 -23.07 14.68
C PHE A 333 16.28 -23.11 16.22
N GLN A 334 16.04 -24.27 16.82
CA GLN A 334 16.20 -24.47 18.27
C GLN A 334 17.67 -24.35 18.72
N SER A 335 18.61 -24.84 17.91
CA SER A 335 20.05 -24.75 18.20
C SER A 335 20.60 -23.32 18.24
N LEU A 336 19.90 -22.34 17.64
CA LEU A 336 20.27 -20.92 17.71
C LEU A 336 20.11 -20.34 19.12
N GLN A 337 19.38 -21.01 20.02
CA GLN A 337 19.16 -20.59 21.41
C GLN A 337 18.71 -19.13 21.54
N LEU A 338 17.83 -18.70 20.63
CA LEU A 338 17.28 -17.34 20.62
C LEU A 338 16.53 -17.08 21.94
N LYS A 339 16.75 -15.90 22.53
CA LYS A 339 16.09 -15.50 23.79
C LYS A 339 14.65 -15.05 23.54
N ILE A 340 13.75 -16.01 23.30
CA ILE A 340 12.32 -15.77 23.08
C ILE A 340 11.60 -15.74 24.43
N LYS A 341 11.32 -14.55 24.98
CA LYS A 341 10.56 -14.42 26.22
C LYS A 341 9.06 -14.60 25.95
N GLU A 342 8.33 -15.09 26.93
CA GLU A 342 6.88 -15.30 26.80
C GLU A 342 6.10 -14.02 26.46
N VAL A 343 6.53 -12.88 27.02
CA VAL A 343 5.95 -11.57 26.68
C VAL A 343 6.16 -11.18 25.21
N ASP A 344 7.29 -11.59 24.62
CA ASP A 344 7.61 -11.30 23.23
C ASP A 344 6.77 -12.12 22.27
N LYS A 345 6.37 -13.34 22.66
CA LYS A 345 5.44 -14.17 21.89
C LYS A 345 4.06 -13.52 21.76
N TYR A 346 3.54 -12.93 22.84
CA TYR A 346 2.28 -12.18 22.78
C TYR A 346 2.38 -10.96 21.87
N LYS A 347 3.53 -10.27 21.84
CA LYS A 347 3.74 -9.15 20.91
C LYS A 347 3.79 -9.61 19.46
N PHE A 348 4.48 -10.71 19.20
CA PHE A 348 4.60 -11.30 17.88
C PHE A 348 3.24 -11.72 17.32
N VAL A 349 2.40 -12.40 18.12
CA VAL A 349 1.06 -12.78 17.68
C VAL A 349 0.11 -11.58 17.53
N CYS A 350 0.23 -10.55 18.40
CA CYS A 350 -0.50 -9.29 18.21
C CYS A 350 -0.15 -8.63 16.86
N ASN A 351 1.13 -8.67 16.45
CA ASN A 351 1.57 -8.19 15.15
C ASN A 351 0.94 -8.95 14.00
N ILE A 352 0.90 -10.27 14.07
CA ILE A 352 0.23 -11.10 13.07
C ILE A 352 -1.25 -10.72 12.99
N TYR A 353 -1.99 -10.80 14.10
CA TYR A 353 -3.43 -10.53 14.09
C TYR A 353 -3.78 -9.10 13.64
N SER A 354 -2.95 -8.10 13.98
CA SER A 354 -3.17 -6.71 13.52
C SER A 354 -3.03 -6.55 12.01
N ASN A 355 -2.10 -7.31 11.39
CA ASN A 355 -1.91 -7.28 9.93
C ASN A 355 -3.09 -7.91 9.17
N PHE A 356 -3.86 -8.81 9.81
CA PHE A 356 -5.05 -9.43 9.22
C PHE A 356 -6.36 -8.84 9.75
N ASN A 357 -6.32 -7.64 10.34
CA ASN A 357 -7.50 -6.96 10.89
C ASN A 357 -8.28 -7.78 11.94
N MET A 358 -7.65 -8.76 12.58
CA MET A 358 -8.21 -9.61 13.63
C MET A 358 -8.19 -8.87 14.98
N TYR A 359 -8.92 -7.76 15.06
CA TYR A 359 -8.79 -6.80 16.17
C TYR A 359 -9.21 -7.38 17.53
N GLU A 360 -10.18 -8.29 17.57
CA GLU A 360 -10.64 -8.93 18.80
C GLU A 360 -9.54 -9.81 19.40
N GLU A 361 -8.88 -10.61 18.57
CA GLU A 361 -7.74 -11.43 18.96
C GLU A 361 -6.56 -10.59 19.43
N VAL A 362 -6.27 -9.48 18.75
CA VAL A 362 -5.25 -8.53 19.22
C VAL A 362 -5.58 -8.06 20.64
N VAL A 363 -6.84 -7.73 20.91
CA VAL A 363 -7.25 -7.27 22.25
C VAL A 363 -7.08 -8.36 23.31
N GLN A 364 -7.47 -9.59 23.00
CA GLN A 364 -7.31 -10.73 23.91
C GLN A 364 -5.83 -10.99 24.21
N CYS A 365 -4.99 -11.06 23.18
CA CYS A 365 -3.55 -11.31 23.32
C CYS A 365 -2.83 -10.16 24.04
N ALA A 366 -3.13 -8.92 23.68
CA ALA A 366 -2.51 -7.76 24.31
C ALA A 366 -2.89 -7.64 25.79
N LYS A 367 -4.13 -7.98 26.18
CA LYS A 367 -4.52 -8.03 27.61
C LYS A 367 -3.74 -9.09 28.39
N LYS A 368 -3.55 -10.29 27.81
CA LYS A 368 -2.67 -11.33 28.41
C LYS A 368 -1.24 -10.81 28.56
N GLY A 369 -0.70 -10.17 27.52
CA GLY A 369 0.61 -9.54 27.52
C GLY A 369 0.78 -8.43 28.57
N ILE A 370 -0.23 -7.57 28.76
CA ILE A 370 -0.27 -6.55 29.82
C ILE A 370 -0.23 -7.21 31.18
N ASN A 371 -1.10 -8.18 31.45
CA ASN A 371 -1.16 -8.87 32.74
C ASN A 371 0.14 -9.60 33.07
N LEU A 372 0.81 -10.17 32.07
CA LEU A 372 2.12 -10.80 32.23
C LEU A 372 3.22 -9.76 32.52
N SER A 373 3.23 -8.67 31.77
CA SER A 373 4.21 -7.58 31.93
C SER A 373 4.09 -6.93 33.30
N HIS A 374 2.85 -6.68 33.74
CA HIS A 374 2.52 -6.09 35.03
C HIS A 374 3.00 -6.98 36.18
N ARG A 375 2.70 -8.29 36.14
CA ARG A 375 3.16 -9.27 37.14
C ARG A 375 4.67 -9.41 37.22
N GLN A 376 5.37 -9.15 36.12
CA GLN A 376 6.83 -9.18 36.06
C GLN A 376 7.47 -7.81 36.34
N GLU A 377 6.67 -6.79 36.69
CA GLU A 377 7.11 -5.40 36.87
C GLU A 377 7.88 -4.84 35.65
N LYS A 378 7.56 -5.36 34.45
CA LYS A 378 8.15 -4.94 33.18
C LYS A 378 7.32 -3.84 32.53
N PHE A 379 7.31 -2.67 33.15
CA PHE A 379 6.46 -1.54 32.72
C PHE A 379 6.73 -1.09 31.27
N GLN A 380 7.94 -1.25 30.75
CA GLN A 380 8.24 -0.97 29.34
C GLN A 380 7.48 -1.88 28.38
N GLU A 381 7.33 -3.15 28.73
CA GLU A 381 6.56 -4.10 27.94
C GLU A 381 5.06 -3.81 28.04
N GLU A 382 4.61 -3.40 29.23
CA GLU A 382 3.22 -2.98 29.45
C GLU A 382 2.84 -1.77 28.58
N MET A 383 3.67 -0.72 28.55
CA MET A 383 3.48 0.45 27.68
C MET A 383 3.43 0.06 26.20
N TYR A 384 4.25 -0.91 25.77
CA TYR A 384 4.22 -1.39 24.39
C TYR A 384 2.84 -1.97 24.03
N PHE A 385 2.24 -2.78 24.90
CA PHE A 385 0.90 -3.32 24.65
C PHE A 385 -0.19 -2.25 24.67
N TYR A 386 -0.09 -1.23 25.54
CA TYR A 386 -1.02 -0.09 25.50
C TYR A 386 -0.93 0.69 24.19
N ASN A 387 0.28 0.92 23.69
CA ASN A 387 0.48 1.52 22.37
C ASN A 387 -0.13 0.64 21.27
N TYR A 388 0.04 -0.67 21.38
CA TYR A 388 -0.47 -1.64 20.41
C TYR A 388 -2.00 -1.68 20.36
N LEU A 389 -2.64 -1.71 21.53
CA LEU A 389 -4.10 -1.60 21.67
C LEU A 389 -4.59 -0.28 21.10
N GLY A 390 -3.94 0.83 21.47
CA GLY A 390 -4.27 2.15 20.94
C GLY A 390 -4.25 2.18 19.41
N LEU A 391 -3.19 1.67 18.78
CA LEU A 391 -3.06 1.60 17.32
C LEU A 391 -4.14 0.71 16.70
N SER A 392 -4.41 -0.44 17.31
CA SER A 392 -5.39 -1.41 16.80
C SER A 392 -6.81 -0.88 16.88
N TYR A 393 -7.20 -0.26 18.00
CA TYR A 393 -8.51 0.39 18.13
C TYR A 393 -8.65 1.59 17.19
N LYS A 394 -7.57 2.35 16.95
CA LYS A 394 -7.56 3.44 15.96
C LYS A 394 -7.86 2.92 14.57
N ARG A 395 -7.21 1.82 14.15
CA ARG A 395 -7.46 1.15 12.86
C ARG A 395 -8.86 0.55 12.77
N TRP A 396 -9.37 0.00 13.88
CA TRP A 396 -10.75 -0.47 14.00
C TRP A 396 -11.81 0.66 14.01
N GLY A 397 -11.39 1.94 13.94
CA GLY A 397 -12.31 3.09 13.96
C GLY A 397 -12.83 3.49 15.35
N LYS A 398 -12.43 2.77 16.40
CA LYS A 398 -12.80 2.96 17.80
C LYS A 398 -11.88 3.97 18.49
N LYS A 399 -12.07 5.25 18.15
CA LYS A 399 -11.16 6.34 18.57
C LYS A 399 -11.18 6.60 20.07
N GLU A 400 -12.30 6.43 20.74
CA GLU A 400 -12.45 6.63 22.18
C GLU A 400 -11.64 5.61 22.97
N GLU A 401 -11.78 4.33 22.64
CA GLU A 401 -11.03 3.23 23.23
C GLU A 401 -9.52 3.39 22.97
N SER A 402 -9.17 3.75 21.73
CA SER A 402 -7.79 4.05 21.36
C SER A 402 -7.19 5.16 22.24
N THR A 403 -7.93 6.25 22.43
CA THR A 403 -7.53 7.36 23.29
C THR A 403 -7.34 6.90 24.74
N ALA A 404 -8.24 6.07 25.26
CA ALA A 404 -8.16 5.55 26.62
C ALA A 404 -6.89 4.71 26.84
N PHE A 405 -6.54 3.83 25.89
CA PHE A 405 -5.31 3.02 26.00
C PHE A 405 -4.04 3.85 25.87
N TYR A 406 -4.00 4.84 24.97
CA TYR A 406 -2.85 5.74 24.89
C TYR A 406 -2.66 6.57 26.16
N LYS A 407 -3.74 7.05 26.79
CA LYS A 407 -3.66 7.75 28.08
C LYS A 407 -3.11 6.86 29.19
N LYS A 408 -3.59 5.62 29.32
CA LYS A 408 -3.04 4.65 30.29
C LYS A 408 -1.55 4.39 30.07
N GLY A 409 -1.13 4.20 28.82
CA GLY A 409 0.28 4.04 28.49
C GLY A 409 1.11 5.28 28.82
N LEU A 410 0.57 6.48 28.55
CA LEU A 410 1.21 7.75 28.86
C LEU A 410 1.38 7.96 30.37
N GLU A 411 0.39 7.63 31.19
CA GLU A 411 0.47 7.71 32.66
C GLU A 411 1.64 6.88 33.21
N ILE A 412 1.82 5.66 32.69
CA ILE A 412 2.96 4.80 33.04
C ILE A 412 4.26 5.43 32.54
N ALA A 413 4.28 5.93 31.31
CA ALA A 413 5.47 6.56 30.73
C ALA A 413 5.92 7.82 31.50
N GLU A 414 4.98 8.60 32.01
CA GLU A 414 5.23 9.75 32.88
C GLU A 414 5.75 9.31 34.25
N LYS A 415 5.07 8.35 34.89
CA LYS A 415 5.46 7.80 36.20
C LYS A 415 6.90 7.29 36.21
N PHE A 416 7.31 6.57 35.16
CA PHE A 416 8.66 6.00 35.04
C PHE A 416 9.63 6.85 34.22
N LYS A 417 9.25 8.10 33.86
CA LYS A 417 10.08 9.03 33.09
C LYS A 417 10.62 8.44 31.78
N ASN A 418 9.85 7.56 31.13
CA ASN A 418 10.20 6.99 29.84
C ASN A 418 9.88 7.99 28.72
N LEU A 419 10.85 8.86 28.42
CA LEU A 419 10.71 9.93 27.44
C LEU A 419 10.36 9.40 26.03
N SER A 420 10.91 8.26 25.62
CA SER A 420 10.63 7.65 24.31
C SER A 420 9.17 7.24 24.15
N MET A 421 8.60 6.58 25.16
CA MET A 421 7.18 6.20 25.13
C MET A 421 6.27 7.41 25.28
N GLN A 422 6.64 8.42 26.08
CA GLN A 422 5.89 9.68 26.16
C GLN A 422 5.75 10.33 24.79
N MET A 423 6.84 10.48 24.03
CA MET A 423 6.80 11.00 22.65
C MET A 423 5.83 10.20 21.78
N THR A 424 5.94 8.87 21.79
CA THR A 424 5.10 7.97 21.00
C THR A 424 3.62 8.18 21.31
N PHE A 425 3.25 8.26 22.60
CA PHE A 425 1.87 8.49 23.00
C PHE A 425 1.38 9.90 22.66
N TYR A 426 2.21 10.94 22.81
CA TYR A 426 1.85 12.30 22.42
C TYR A 426 1.55 12.42 20.93
N ILE A 427 2.37 11.81 20.05
CA ILE A 427 2.14 11.80 18.60
C ILE A 427 0.84 11.08 18.26
N ASN A 428 0.62 9.90 18.87
CA ASN A 428 -0.56 9.09 18.59
C ASN A 428 -1.87 9.75 19.06
N LEU A 429 -1.86 10.35 20.26
CA LEU A 429 -2.96 11.16 20.76
C LEU A 429 -3.18 12.41 19.89
N GLY A 430 -2.10 13.10 19.52
CA GLY A 430 -2.14 14.28 18.64
C GLY A 430 -2.81 13.96 17.31
N SER A 431 -2.50 12.80 16.74
CA SER A 431 -3.13 12.30 15.50
C SER A 431 -4.63 12.06 15.65
N ILE A 432 -5.08 11.47 16.77
CA ILE A 432 -6.51 11.26 17.02
C ILE A 432 -7.23 12.58 17.21
N VAL A 433 -6.68 13.47 18.04
CA VAL A 433 -7.25 14.79 18.34
C VAL A 433 -7.32 15.64 17.06
N ARG A 434 -6.28 15.59 16.20
CA ARG A 434 -6.30 16.20 14.87
C ARG A 434 -7.45 15.66 14.02
N SER A 435 -7.68 14.35 14.05
CA SER A 435 -8.78 13.72 13.29
C SER A 435 -10.18 14.08 13.80
N LYS A 436 -10.28 14.67 15.00
CA LYS A 436 -11.53 15.22 15.57
C LYS A 436 -11.72 16.70 15.24
N GLY A 437 -10.77 17.34 14.55
CA GLY A 437 -10.78 18.78 14.26
C GLY A 437 -10.32 19.67 15.43
N GLU A 438 -9.91 19.09 16.55
CA GLU A 438 -9.43 19.81 17.74
C GLU A 438 -7.97 20.26 17.57
N PHE A 439 -7.72 21.11 16.57
CA PHE A 439 -6.41 21.43 16.06
C PHE A 439 -5.44 22.01 17.10
N ASP A 440 -5.88 22.93 17.96
CA ASP A 440 -4.99 23.56 18.94
C ASP A 440 -4.52 22.56 20.01
N LYS A 441 -5.39 21.63 20.42
CA LYS A 441 -5.01 20.53 21.32
C LYS A 441 -4.04 19.57 20.65
N ALA A 442 -4.24 19.26 19.37
CA ALA A 442 -3.32 18.43 18.60
C ALA A 442 -1.93 19.09 18.49
N ILE A 443 -1.87 20.39 18.20
CA ILE A 443 -0.62 21.16 18.20
C ILE A 443 0.08 21.08 19.57
N GLY A 444 -0.66 21.26 20.67
CA GLY A 444 -0.09 21.15 22.01
C GLY A 444 0.51 19.77 22.31
N LEU A 445 -0.10 18.69 21.81
CA LEU A 445 0.45 17.34 21.94
C LEU A 445 1.70 17.15 21.08
N TYR A 446 1.71 17.65 19.84
CA TYR A 446 2.91 17.58 19.00
C TYR A 446 4.06 18.43 19.57
N ASP A 447 3.78 19.60 20.15
CA ASP A 447 4.81 20.43 20.79
C ASP A 447 5.43 19.70 22.01
N LYS A 448 4.63 18.97 22.80
CA LYS A 448 5.16 18.08 23.85
C LYS A 448 6.09 17.02 23.28
N ALA A 449 5.68 16.32 22.21
CA ALA A 449 6.52 15.31 21.55
C ALA A 449 7.82 15.91 21.01
N ILE A 450 7.76 17.05 20.33
CA ILE A 450 8.92 17.76 19.75
C ILE A 450 9.89 18.17 20.86
N ASN A 451 9.40 18.76 21.95
CA ASN A 451 10.25 19.19 23.06
C ASN A 451 10.98 18.01 23.71
N THR A 452 10.31 16.87 23.89
CA THR A 452 10.95 15.65 24.36
C THR A 452 11.96 15.09 23.36
N ALA A 453 11.66 15.17 22.06
CA ALA A 453 12.55 14.70 20.99
C ALA A 453 13.83 15.53 20.87
N ILE A 454 13.76 16.84 21.13
CA ILE A 454 14.93 17.72 21.21
C ILE A 454 15.90 17.25 22.30
N ILE A 455 15.39 16.84 23.47
CA ILE A 455 16.23 16.32 24.58
C ILE A 455 16.93 15.03 24.15
N LEU A 456 16.23 14.13 23.46
CA LEU A 456 16.75 12.85 23.00
C LEU A 456 17.57 12.95 21.70
N LYS A 457 17.62 14.13 21.07
CA LYS A 457 18.20 14.37 19.74
C LYS A 457 17.59 13.45 18.67
N ASP A 458 16.31 13.12 18.82
CA ASP A 458 15.53 12.32 17.88
C ASP A 458 14.98 13.22 16.76
N TYR A 459 15.78 13.41 15.71
CA TYR A 459 15.43 14.31 14.61
C TYR A 459 14.23 13.83 13.80
N GLU A 460 13.96 12.52 13.75
CA GLU A 460 12.83 11.95 13.00
C GLU A 460 11.51 12.40 13.62
N VAL A 461 11.39 12.29 14.95
CA VAL A 461 10.19 12.74 15.68
C VAL A 461 10.03 14.26 15.60
N ILE A 462 11.12 15.03 15.66
CA ILE A 462 11.07 16.50 15.51
C ILE A 462 10.46 16.87 14.15
N ILE A 463 10.95 16.26 13.08
CA ILE A 463 10.45 16.51 11.73
C ILE A 463 8.99 16.09 11.61
N GLY A 464 8.65 14.86 12.03
CA GLY A 464 7.28 14.35 11.95
C GLY A 464 6.29 15.23 12.71
N GLY A 465 6.65 15.70 13.91
CA GLY A 465 5.83 16.63 14.69
C GLY A 465 5.65 17.98 13.99
N LEU A 466 6.72 18.55 13.43
CA LEU A 466 6.67 19.82 12.71
C LEU A 466 5.86 19.71 11.41
N VAL A 467 5.97 18.61 10.66
CA VAL A 467 5.14 18.35 9.46
C VAL A 467 3.66 18.32 9.85
N ASN A 468 3.30 17.52 10.87
CA ASN A 468 1.92 17.45 11.35
C ASN A 468 1.38 18.83 11.82
N LYS A 469 2.22 19.63 12.48
CA LYS A 469 1.85 21.01 12.89
C LYS A 469 1.67 21.92 11.67
N GLY A 470 2.57 21.85 10.70
CA GLY A 470 2.50 22.62 9.45
C GLY A 470 1.25 22.29 8.64
N GLU A 471 0.87 21.01 8.55
CA GLU A 471 -0.38 20.56 7.93
C GLU A 471 -1.62 21.11 8.64
N ILE A 472 -1.65 21.10 9.98
CA ILE A 472 -2.75 21.70 10.73
C ILE A 472 -2.87 23.21 10.44
N LEU A 473 -1.74 23.93 10.42
CA LEU A 473 -1.75 25.36 10.13
C LEU A 473 -2.23 25.65 8.70
N LEU A 474 -1.88 24.79 7.75
CA LEU A 474 -2.40 24.83 6.38
C LEU A 474 -3.92 24.65 6.35
N ILE A 475 -4.44 23.65 7.05
CA ILE A 475 -5.89 23.40 7.16
C ILE A 475 -6.60 24.59 7.81
N GLN A 476 -5.98 25.23 8.80
CA GLN A 476 -6.51 26.45 9.44
C GLN A 476 -6.36 27.72 8.58
N GLY A 477 -5.74 27.65 7.39
CA GLY A 477 -5.48 28.81 6.54
C GLY A 477 -4.40 29.76 7.06
N LYS A 478 -3.64 29.37 8.09
CA LYS A 478 -2.55 30.17 8.70
C LYS A 478 -1.26 30.03 7.88
N LEU A 479 -1.30 30.52 6.63
CA LEU A 479 -0.26 30.29 5.63
C LEU A 479 1.13 30.79 6.06
N ASP A 480 1.22 31.96 6.70
CA ASP A 480 2.51 32.52 7.14
C ASP A 480 3.16 31.70 8.25
N ALA A 481 2.36 31.24 9.21
CA ALA A 481 2.86 30.38 10.29
C ALA A 481 3.29 29.01 9.75
N ALA A 482 2.55 28.46 8.77
CA ALA A 482 2.94 27.23 8.09
C ALA A 482 4.25 27.40 7.32
N LEU A 483 4.42 28.52 6.60
CA LEU A 483 5.63 28.82 5.83
C LEU A 483 6.88 28.82 6.72
N VAL A 484 6.80 29.46 7.88
CA VAL A 484 7.91 29.49 8.86
C VAL A 484 8.32 28.07 9.29
N ILE A 485 7.36 27.17 9.52
CA ILE A 485 7.65 25.78 9.88
C ILE A 485 8.34 25.04 8.74
N TYR A 486 7.80 25.13 7.53
CA TYR A 486 8.34 24.39 6.39
C TYR A 486 9.69 24.93 5.90
N ASP A 487 9.95 26.24 5.99
CA ASP A 487 11.28 26.81 5.73
C ASP A 487 12.31 26.32 6.75
N LYS A 488 11.92 26.17 8.02
CA LYS A 488 12.78 25.58 9.05
C LYS A 488 13.06 24.09 8.76
N LEU A 489 12.04 23.34 8.35
CA LEU A 489 12.17 21.94 7.96
C LEU A 489 13.11 21.77 6.76
N LEU A 490 12.97 22.59 5.72
CA LEU A 490 13.79 22.53 4.52
C LEU A 490 15.28 22.77 4.85
N LYS A 491 15.59 23.71 5.75
CA LYS A 491 16.96 23.95 6.24
C LYS A 491 17.52 22.79 7.09
N SER A 492 16.66 21.97 7.67
CA SER A 492 17.07 20.81 8.48
C SER A 492 17.19 19.50 7.68
N GLU A 493 16.62 19.43 6.47
CA GLU A 493 16.64 18.25 5.58
C GLU A 493 18.06 17.76 5.29
N SER A 494 19.01 18.68 5.16
CA SER A 494 20.43 18.36 4.91
C SER A 494 21.09 17.50 6.00
N LYS A 495 20.45 17.33 7.17
CA LYS A 495 20.95 16.50 8.28
C LYS A 495 20.49 15.04 8.23
N ILE A 496 19.41 14.73 7.52
CA ILE A 496 18.84 13.36 7.47
C ILE A 496 18.94 12.77 6.06
N GLY A 497 18.83 13.60 5.01
CA GLY A 497 18.88 13.14 3.62
C GLY A 497 17.71 12.24 3.21
N ASP A 498 16.59 12.29 3.94
CA ASP A 498 15.40 11.52 3.61
C ASP A 498 14.58 12.21 2.50
N LEU A 499 14.65 11.62 1.31
CA LEU A 499 13.95 12.10 0.12
C LEU A 499 12.41 12.08 0.28
N ASN A 500 11.82 11.18 1.09
CA ASN A 500 10.38 11.17 1.35
C ASN A 500 9.95 12.41 2.13
N VAL A 501 10.71 12.75 3.17
CA VAL A 501 10.51 13.95 3.98
C VAL A 501 10.66 15.19 3.09
N LYS A 502 11.71 15.24 2.27
CA LYS A 502 11.93 16.32 1.31
C LYS A 502 10.76 16.50 0.36
N SER A 503 10.26 15.41 -0.23
CA SER A 503 9.09 15.44 -1.10
C SER A 503 7.89 16.03 -0.37
N THR A 504 7.61 15.59 0.86
CA THR A 504 6.48 16.09 1.66
C THR A 504 6.59 17.60 1.94
N ILE A 505 7.79 18.05 2.33
CA ILE A 505 8.06 19.48 2.59
C ILE A 505 7.83 20.31 1.33
N LEU A 506 8.38 19.90 0.18
CA LEU A 506 8.24 20.63 -1.09
C LEU A 506 6.79 20.69 -1.56
N GLY A 507 6.04 19.59 -1.45
CA GLY A 507 4.62 19.56 -1.79
C GLY A 507 3.80 20.53 -0.94
N ASN A 508 4.04 20.55 0.38
CA ASN A 508 3.33 21.44 1.29
C ASN A 508 3.75 22.92 1.12
N LEU A 509 5.04 23.21 0.90
CA LEU A 509 5.49 24.55 0.52
C LEU A 509 4.83 25.02 -0.78
N GLY A 510 4.74 24.14 -1.77
CA GLY A 510 4.07 24.44 -3.02
C GLY A 510 2.61 24.83 -2.81
N LEU A 511 1.87 24.06 -2.00
CA LEU A 511 0.49 24.41 -1.60
C LEU A 511 0.40 25.76 -0.87
N ILE A 512 1.37 26.11 -0.02
CA ILE A 512 1.43 27.41 0.65
C ILE A 512 1.56 28.54 -0.38
N TYR A 513 2.53 28.46 -1.29
CA TYR A 513 2.76 29.51 -2.30
C TYR A 513 1.58 29.66 -3.25
N VAL A 514 1.02 28.52 -3.69
CA VAL A 514 -0.20 28.46 -4.48
C VAL A 514 -1.37 29.19 -3.78
N ASN A 515 -1.60 28.92 -2.49
CA ASN A 515 -2.66 29.59 -1.72
C ASN A 515 -2.40 31.08 -1.47
N LYS A 516 -1.12 31.49 -1.37
CA LYS A 516 -0.73 32.91 -1.28
C LYS A 516 -0.81 33.66 -2.62
N GLY A 517 -1.06 32.96 -3.72
CA GLY A 517 -1.20 33.54 -5.07
C GLY A 517 0.06 33.48 -5.93
N ASP A 518 1.20 32.99 -5.43
CA ASP A 518 2.40 32.72 -6.23
C ASP A 518 2.29 31.33 -6.87
N ILE A 519 1.43 31.27 -7.90
CA ILE A 519 1.07 30.01 -8.58
C ILE A 519 2.29 29.40 -9.27
N GLN A 520 3.14 30.22 -9.90
CA GLN A 520 4.28 29.73 -10.65
C GLN A 520 5.28 29.01 -9.74
N LYS A 521 5.66 29.65 -8.63
CA LYS A 521 6.56 29.05 -7.64
C LYS A 521 5.92 27.84 -6.96
N GLY A 522 4.65 27.96 -6.59
CA GLY A 522 3.93 26.88 -5.93
C GLY A 522 3.82 25.61 -6.78
N THR A 523 3.45 25.76 -8.05
CA THR A 523 3.38 24.65 -9.02
C THR A 523 4.76 24.05 -9.28
N GLN A 524 5.81 24.86 -9.39
CA GLN A 524 7.18 24.35 -9.53
C GLN A 524 7.58 23.44 -8.36
N LEU A 525 7.31 23.87 -7.13
CA LEU A 525 7.62 23.08 -5.92
C LEU A 525 6.83 21.77 -5.85
N ILE A 526 5.54 21.80 -6.22
CA ILE A 526 4.72 20.58 -6.32
C ILE A 526 5.27 19.63 -7.40
N LEU A 527 5.69 20.15 -8.56
CA LEU A 527 6.27 19.33 -9.62
C LEU A 527 7.64 18.73 -9.24
N GLU A 528 8.48 19.47 -8.53
CA GLU A 528 9.73 18.95 -7.97
C GLU A 528 9.47 17.84 -6.95
N SER A 529 8.50 18.04 -6.07
CA SER A 529 8.04 17.01 -5.14
C SER A 529 7.52 15.75 -5.86
N ILE A 530 6.71 15.91 -6.90
CA ILE A 530 6.24 14.80 -7.73
C ILE A 530 7.41 14.07 -8.42
N LYS A 531 8.44 14.78 -8.88
CA LYS A 531 9.63 14.14 -9.46
C LYS A 531 10.36 13.27 -8.44
N ILE A 532 10.48 13.75 -7.19
CA ILE A 532 11.08 12.96 -6.10
C ILE A 532 10.22 11.73 -5.81
N ASP A 533 8.91 11.89 -5.64
CA ASP A 533 8.02 10.74 -5.40
C ASP A 533 8.07 9.73 -6.55
N LYS A 534 8.11 10.18 -7.81
CA LYS A 534 8.28 9.28 -8.96
C LYS A 534 9.61 8.54 -8.91
N ALA A 535 10.69 9.19 -8.48
CA ALA A 535 11.99 8.55 -8.31
C ALA A 535 12.01 7.56 -7.13
N LEU A 536 11.17 7.78 -6.12
CA LEU A 536 10.98 6.90 -4.96
C LEU A 536 9.89 5.84 -5.17
N ASP A 537 9.23 5.86 -6.32
CA ASP A 537 7.99 5.12 -6.62
C ASP A 537 6.86 5.29 -5.59
N ASN A 538 6.81 6.45 -4.94
CA ASN A 538 5.74 6.84 -4.04
C ASN A 538 4.52 7.33 -4.83
N GLN A 539 3.87 6.41 -5.56
CA GLN A 539 2.78 6.76 -6.47
C GLN A 539 1.53 7.28 -5.74
N SER A 540 1.26 6.80 -4.52
CA SER A 540 0.22 7.37 -3.67
C SER A 540 0.53 8.83 -3.32
N GLY A 541 1.81 9.14 -3.05
CA GLY A 541 2.32 10.50 -2.90
C GLY A 541 2.12 11.37 -4.14
N VAL A 542 2.36 10.83 -5.34
CA VAL A 542 2.11 11.51 -6.62
C VAL A 542 0.62 11.82 -6.79
N ILE A 543 -0.25 10.81 -6.61
CA ILE A 543 -1.70 10.95 -6.72
C ILE A 543 -2.24 12.02 -5.77
N SER A 544 -1.83 11.96 -4.50
CA SER A 544 -2.24 12.93 -3.48
C SER A 544 -1.87 14.37 -3.87
N LYS A 545 -0.66 14.58 -4.38
CA LYS A 545 -0.18 15.90 -4.79
C LYS A 545 -0.88 16.43 -6.05
N LEU A 546 -1.12 15.56 -7.03
CA LEU A 546 -1.91 15.91 -8.22
C LEU A 546 -3.35 16.27 -7.85
N ASN A 547 -3.97 15.51 -6.93
CA ASN A 547 -5.33 15.79 -6.46
C ASN A 547 -5.44 17.14 -5.76
N ASN A 548 -4.46 17.49 -4.91
CA ASN A 548 -4.44 18.79 -4.24
C ASN A 548 -4.24 19.93 -5.23
N LEU A 549 -3.35 19.76 -6.22
CA LEU A 549 -3.14 20.75 -7.27
C LEU A 549 -4.40 20.94 -8.13
N ALA A 550 -5.07 19.86 -8.52
CA ALA A 550 -6.33 19.93 -9.27
C ALA A 550 -7.45 20.61 -8.46
N SER A 551 -7.58 20.28 -7.17
CA SER A 551 -8.52 20.92 -6.25
C SER A 551 -8.27 22.42 -6.14
N PHE A 552 -7.00 22.85 -6.16
CA PHE A 552 -6.67 24.28 -6.17
C PHE A 552 -7.17 24.98 -7.45
N TYR A 553 -6.89 24.44 -8.64
CA TYR A 553 -7.37 25.01 -9.90
C TYR A 553 -8.91 25.07 -9.93
N HIS A 554 -9.56 24.01 -9.43
CA HIS A 554 -11.02 23.94 -9.31
C HIS A 554 -11.59 25.06 -8.42
N ASN A 555 -11.04 25.26 -7.22
CA ASN A 555 -11.48 26.32 -6.30
C ASN A 555 -11.29 27.75 -6.85
N ARG A 556 -10.42 27.93 -7.85
CA ARG A 556 -10.21 29.20 -8.56
C ARG A 556 -11.12 29.37 -9.78
N GLY A 557 -11.90 28.35 -10.14
CA GLY A 557 -12.75 28.33 -11.33
C GLY A 557 -12.02 27.94 -12.62
N ASP A 558 -10.76 27.52 -12.57
CA ASP A 558 -10.01 27.01 -13.72
C ASP A 558 -10.31 25.50 -13.89
N LEU A 559 -11.51 25.24 -14.42
CA LEU A 559 -12.06 23.88 -14.55
C LEU A 559 -11.27 23.02 -15.54
N ASP A 560 -10.71 23.63 -16.60
CA ASP A 560 -9.96 22.91 -17.63
C ASP A 560 -8.64 22.35 -17.09
N ASN A 561 -7.84 23.16 -16.38
CA ASN A 561 -6.61 22.68 -15.77
C ASN A 561 -6.89 21.69 -14.64
N ALA A 562 -7.96 21.91 -13.86
CA ALA A 562 -8.39 20.96 -12.83
C ALA A 562 -8.72 19.59 -13.42
N LEU A 563 -9.53 19.54 -14.49
CA LEU A 563 -9.88 18.28 -15.18
C LEU A 563 -8.64 17.59 -15.74
N LYS A 564 -7.76 18.33 -16.43
CA LYS A 564 -6.53 17.78 -16.99
C LYS A 564 -5.68 17.08 -15.93
N ILE A 565 -5.49 17.71 -14.76
CA ILE A 565 -4.67 17.17 -13.68
C ILE A 565 -5.38 16.01 -12.97
N TYR A 566 -6.71 16.10 -12.74
CA TYR A 566 -7.46 14.98 -12.20
C TYR A 566 -7.44 13.75 -13.10
N TYR A 567 -7.53 13.90 -14.43
CA TYR A 567 -7.41 12.76 -15.35
C TYR A 567 -6.01 12.13 -15.34
N GLN A 568 -4.95 12.94 -15.19
CA GLN A 568 -3.60 12.40 -14.99
C GLN A 568 -3.51 11.58 -13.70
N SER A 569 -4.06 12.11 -12.60
CA SER A 569 -4.13 11.41 -11.31
C SER A 569 -4.94 10.10 -11.41
N PHE A 570 -6.09 10.14 -12.10
CA PHE A 570 -6.96 9.00 -12.34
C PHE A 570 -6.25 7.91 -13.14
N GLN A 571 -5.51 8.27 -14.19
CA GLN A 571 -4.78 7.33 -15.03
C GLN A 571 -3.70 6.60 -14.21
N ILE A 572 -2.96 7.32 -13.37
CA ILE A 572 -1.95 6.72 -12.48
C ILE A 572 -2.63 5.75 -11.49
N ALA A 573 -3.72 6.16 -10.84
CA ALA A 573 -4.45 5.29 -9.92
C ALA A 573 -5.02 4.05 -10.62
N ASN A 574 -5.46 4.17 -11.87
CA ASN A 574 -5.94 3.06 -12.68
C ASN A 574 -4.82 2.08 -13.05
N ASP A 575 -3.71 2.58 -13.56
CA ASP A 575 -2.60 1.76 -14.06
C ASP A 575 -1.91 0.98 -12.93
N LEU A 576 -1.97 1.51 -11.70
CA LEU A 576 -1.42 0.91 -10.49
C LEU A 576 -2.43 0.10 -9.67
N GLN A 577 -3.67 -0.02 -10.15
CA GLN A 577 -4.74 -0.71 -9.44
C GLN A 577 -4.94 -0.20 -8.00
N PHE A 578 -5.04 1.12 -7.84
CA PHE A 578 -5.39 1.78 -6.58
C PHE A 578 -6.87 2.15 -6.60
N PRO A 579 -7.78 1.21 -6.26
CA PRO A 579 -9.22 1.36 -6.47
C PRO A 579 -9.82 2.47 -5.61
N THR A 580 -9.37 2.61 -4.35
CA THR A 580 -9.86 3.64 -3.42
C THR A 580 -9.56 5.05 -3.95
N GLU A 581 -8.31 5.30 -4.33
CA GLU A 581 -7.86 6.57 -4.90
C GLU A 581 -8.57 6.86 -6.22
N LYS A 582 -8.68 5.86 -7.10
CA LYS A 582 -9.42 5.98 -8.37
C LYS A 582 -10.87 6.41 -8.14
N ALA A 583 -11.56 5.79 -7.19
CA ALA A 583 -12.94 6.14 -6.85
C ALA A 583 -13.04 7.57 -6.29
N GLN A 584 -12.13 7.97 -5.40
CA GLN A 584 -12.09 9.33 -4.85
C GLN A 584 -11.84 10.39 -5.94
N ILE A 585 -10.92 10.12 -6.87
CA ILE A 585 -10.63 11.03 -7.98
C ILE A 585 -11.85 11.14 -8.90
N SER A 586 -12.53 10.03 -9.17
CA SER A 586 -13.77 10.02 -9.98
C SER A 586 -14.84 10.92 -9.37
N MET A 587 -15.01 10.88 -8.04
CA MET A 587 -15.94 11.78 -7.35
C MET A 587 -15.52 13.25 -7.46
N ASN A 588 -14.23 13.56 -7.42
CA ASN A 588 -13.76 14.95 -7.60
C ASN A 588 -14.01 15.45 -9.04
N ILE A 589 -13.78 14.59 -10.04
CA ILE A 589 -14.11 14.89 -11.44
C ILE A 589 -15.61 15.10 -11.61
N ALA A 590 -16.44 14.29 -10.94
CA ALA A 590 -17.90 14.46 -10.95
C ALA A 590 -18.34 15.82 -10.40
N ILE A 591 -17.66 16.36 -9.39
CA ILE A 591 -17.93 17.71 -8.87
C ILE A 591 -17.62 18.78 -9.92
N ILE A 592 -16.56 18.62 -10.72
CA ILE A 592 -16.30 19.57 -11.81
C ILE A 592 -17.39 19.48 -12.89
N PHE A 593 -17.84 18.28 -13.25
CA PHE A 593 -18.95 18.14 -14.21
C PHE A 593 -20.27 18.70 -13.67
N LEU A 594 -20.50 18.67 -12.35
CA LEU A 594 -21.61 19.39 -11.72
C LEU A 594 -21.50 20.90 -11.94
N ASP A 595 -20.33 21.49 -11.76
CA ASP A 595 -20.10 22.93 -11.97
C ASP A 595 -20.22 23.33 -13.44
N LEU A 596 -19.89 22.42 -14.36
CA LEU A 596 -20.10 22.57 -15.81
C LEU A 596 -21.57 22.33 -16.23
N GLY A 597 -22.42 21.84 -15.33
CA GLY A 597 -23.83 21.52 -15.60
C GLY A 597 -24.09 20.17 -16.26
N ASP A 598 -23.06 19.34 -16.48
CA ASP A 598 -23.20 18.00 -17.05
C ASP A 598 -23.54 16.97 -15.96
N LEU A 599 -24.82 16.99 -15.56
CA LEU A 599 -25.34 16.15 -14.47
C LEU A 599 -25.26 14.64 -14.80
N ASP A 600 -25.31 14.26 -16.09
CA ASP A 600 -25.27 12.86 -16.51
C ASP A 600 -23.87 12.26 -16.41
N LYS A 601 -22.83 12.99 -16.83
CA LYS A 601 -21.44 12.56 -16.60
C LYS A 601 -21.11 12.51 -15.12
N ALA A 602 -21.52 13.52 -14.35
CA ALA A 602 -21.31 13.54 -12.90
C ALA A 602 -21.96 12.31 -12.24
N LEU A 603 -23.20 11.99 -12.60
CA LEU A 603 -23.91 10.83 -12.07
C LEU A 603 -23.20 9.52 -12.40
N THR A 604 -22.75 9.36 -13.64
CA THR A 604 -22.03 8.15 -14.10
C THR A 604 -20.77 7.92 -13.29
N LEU A 605 -19.95 8.97 -13.12
CA LEU A 605 -18.71 8.90 -12.34
C LEU A 605 -18.95 8.55 -10.87
N CYS A 606 -20.00 9.12 -10.24
CA CYS A 606 -20.32 8.77 -8.85
C CYS A 606 -20.85 7.34 -8.70
N LEU A 607 -21.63 6.83 -9.66
CA LEU A 607 -22.09 5.43 -9.65
C LEU A 607 -20.93 4.45 -9.80
N ASP A 608 -19.97 4.74 -10.69
CA ASP A 608 -18.75 3.93 -10.84
C ASP A 608 -17.91 3.94 -9.56
N ALA A 609 -17.74 5.10 -8.92
CA ALA A 609 -17.04 5.21 -7.64
C ALA A 609 -17.75 4.41 -6.54
N GLN A 610 -19.09 4.50 -6.45
CA GLN A 610 -19.89 3.74 -5.49
C GLN A 610 -19.68 2.22 -5.64
N ARG A 611 -19.70 1.71 -6.88
CA ARG A 611 -19.45 0.30 -7.17
C ARG A 611 -18.07 -0.15 -6.69
N ILE A 612 -17.04 0.68 -6.87
CA ILE A 612 -15.70 0.39 -6.37
C ILE A 612 -15.69 0.33 -4.84
N PHE A 613 -16.27 1.32 -4.15
CA PHE A 613 -16.33 1.32 -2.69
C PHE A 613 -17.15 0.15 -2.12
N LEU A 614 -18.20 -0.29 -2.81
CA LEU A 614 -18.95 -1.51 -2.45
C LEU A 614 -18.05 -2.75 -2.50
N ASN A 615 -17.28 -2.93 -3.58
CA ASN A 615 -16.35 -4.06 -3.70
C ASN A 615 -15.25 -4.03 -2.62
N LEU A 616 -14.90 -2.85 -2.13
CA LEU A 616 -13.90 -2.65 -1.07
C LEU A 616 -14.49 -2.72 0.35
N ASN A 617 -15.82 -2.84 0.49
CA ASN A 617 -16.54 -2.69 1.76
C ASN A 617 -16.24 -1.37 2.50
N ASP A 618 -15.89 -0.30 1.78
CA ASP A 618 -15.61 1.02 2.38
C ASP A 618 -16.92 1.77 2.66
N GLN A 619 -17.43 1.61 3.89
CA GLN A 619 -18.68 2.25 4.32
C GLN A 619 -18.67 3.77 4.22
N LYS A 620 -17.52 4.41 4.42
CA LYS A 620 -17.40 5.86 4.31
C LYS A 620 -17.42 6.28 2.84
N GLY A 621 -16.65 5.61 1.99
CA GLY A 621 -16.63 5.85 0.54
C GLY A 621 -18.00 5.63 -0.11
N ILE A 622 -18.73 4.58 0.31
CA ILE A 622 -20.12 4.35 -0.11
C ILE A 622 -21.01 5.54 0.28
N ALA A 623 -20.94 6.00 1.53
CA ALA A 623 -21.75 7.12 2.01
C ALA A 623 -21.42 8.43 1.27
N ASP A 624 -20.13 8.72 1.00
CA ASP A 624 -19.68 9.87 0.23
C ASP A 624 -20.20 9.83 -1.22
N ALA A 625 -20.13 8.68 -1.88
CA ALA A 625 -20.67 8.52 -3.24
C ALA A 625 -22.20 8.66 -3.27
N GLU A 626 -22.92 8.05 -2.33
CA GLU A 626 -24.37 8.18 -2.20
C GLU A 626 -24.79 9.63 -1.96
N SER A 627 -24.07 10.37 -1.10
CA SER A 627 -24.35 11.78 -0.83
C SER A 627 -24.27 12.62 -2.11
N ASN A 628 -23.25 12.39 -2.94
CA ASN A 628 -23.09 13.07 -4.22
C ASN A 628 -24.17 12.66 -5.23
N ILE A 629 -24.47 11.36 -5.34
CA ILE A 629 -25.56 10.85 -6.22
C ILE A 629 -26.90 11.46 -5.84
N GLY A 630 -27.21 11.50 -4.55
CA GLY A 630 -28.43 12.11 -4.02
C GLY A 630 -28.53 13.60 -4.34
N MET A 631 -27.42 14.33 -4.20
CA MET A 631 -27.35 15.74 -4.60
C MET A 631 -27.55 15.92 -6.12
N ILE A 632 -26.91 15.12 -6.96
CA ILE A 632 -27.06 15.17 -8.43
C ILE A 632 -28.51 14.90 -8.83
N LYS A 633 -29.13 13.86 -8.27
CA LYS A 633 -30.54 13.52 -8.50
C LYS A 633 -31.48 14.63 -8.05
N ARG A 634 -31.21 15.27 -6.92
CA ARG A 634 -31.93 16.47 -6.47
C ARG A 634 -31.86 17.59 -7.49
N LEU A 635 -30.68 17.85 -8.07
CA LEU A 635 -30.49 18.88 -9.11
C LEU A 635 -31.22 18.52 -10.42
N LYS A 636 -31.36 17.22 -10.74
CA LYS A 636 -32.19 16.72 -11.85
C LYS A 636 -33.70 16.75 -11.57
N ASN A 637 -34.12 17.15 -10.36
CA ASN A 637 -35.50 17.08 -9.85
C ASN A 637 -36.05 15.64 -9.67
N ASP A 638 -35.18 14.63 -9.59
CA ASP A 638 -35.53 13.23 -9.27
C ASP A 638 -35.70 13.07 -7.74
N PHE A 639 -36.69 13.75 -7.16
CA PHE A 639 -36.78 13.94 -5.71
C PHE A 639 -36.96 12.66 -4.89
N VAL A 640 -37.74 11.69 -5.37
CA VAL A 640 -37.97 10.43 -4.63
C VAL A 640 -36.68 9.60 -4.58
N PRO A 641 -36.02 9.27 -5.70
CA PRO A 641 -34.72 8.61 -5.68
C PRO A 641 -33.63 9.38 -4.91
N ALA A 642 -33.65 10.72 -4.97
CA ALA A 642 -32.71 11.54 -4.22
C ALA A 642 -32.91 11.39 -2.70
N LEU A 643 -34.16 11.43 -2.22
CA LEU A 643 -34.47 11.23 -0.80
C LEU A 643 -34.03 9.86 -0.30
N ASP A 644 -34.30 8.80 -1.05
CA ASP A 644 -33.95 7.44 -0.63
C ASP A 644 -32.43 7.29 -0.45
N ILE A 645 -31.66 7.77 -1.42
CA ILE A 645 -30.20 7.68 -1.40
C ILE A 645 -29.60 8.60 -0.32
N LEU A 646 -30.10 9.85 -0.17
CA LEU A 646 -29.61 10.75 0.88
C LEU A 646 -29.91 10.23 2.28
N ASN A 647 -31.07 9.58 2.50
CA ASN A 647 -31.38 8.95 3.78
C ASN A 647 -30.48 7.74 4.07
N SER A 648 -30.18 6.92 3.05
CA SER A 648 -29.21 5.83 3.15
C SER A 648 -27.83 6.35 3.56
N SER A 649 -27.34 7.41 2.89
CA SER A 649 -26.07 8.07 3.21
C SER A 649 -26.07 8.67 4.61
N LEU A 650 -27.15 9.37 4.99
CA LEU A 650 -27.33 9.95 6.32
C LEU A 650 -27.26 8.92 7.44
N GLN A 651 -27.91 7.76 7.28
CA GLN A 651 -27.84 6.67 8.26
C GLN A 651 -26.41 6.15 8.41
N LYS A 652 -25.68 5.96 7.31
CA LYS A 652 -24.26 5.57 7.35
C LYS A 652 -23.42 6.63 8.07
N TYR A 653 -23.59 7.92 7.78
CA TYR A 653 -22.86 8.97 8.49
C TYR A 653 -23.20 9.08 9.98
N ARG A 654 -24.44 8.76 10.38
CA ARG A 654 -24.84 8.66 11.80
C ARG A 654 -24.11 7.51 12.50
N VAL A 655 -24.01 6.34 11.87
CA VAL A 655 -23.24 5.20 12.38
C VAL A 655 -21.75 5.55 12.46
N LEU A 656 -21.21 6.21 11.43
CA LEU A 656 -19.81 6.65 11.35
C LEU A 656 -19.49 7.86 12.23
N LYS A 657 -20.50 8.52 12.81
CA LYS A 657 -20.40 9.73 13.63
C LYS A 657 -19.59 10.84 12.95
N ILE A 658 -19.98 11.23 11.73
CA ILE A 658 -19.34 12.31 10.96
C ILE A 658 -20.29 13.53 10.89
N PRO A 659 -20.25 14.47 11.86
CA PRO A 659 -21.30 15.49 12.01
C PRO A 659 -21.43 16.41 10.79
N SER A 660 -20.33 16.95 10.26
CA SER A 660 -20.33 17.78 9.05
C SER A 660 -21.06 17.16 7.85
N LYS A 661 -20.96 15.84 7.68
CA LYS A 661 -21.61 15.10 6.59
C LYS A 661 -23.08 14.80 6.89
N ILE A 662 -23.44 14.61 8.16
CA ILE A 662 -24.83 14.53 8.64
C ILE A 662 -25.54 15.86 8.33
N ALA A 663 -24.93 16.99 8.72
CA ALA A 663 -25.45 18.33 8.45
C ALA A 663 -25.64 18.56 6.94
N HIS A 664 -24.64 18.21 6.12
CA HIS A 664 -24.73 18.36 4.67
C HIS A 664 -25.88 17.52 4.05
N ASN A 665 -26.09 16.28 4.50
CA ASN A 665 -27.21 15.46 4.01
C ASN A 665 -28.56 16.00 4.47
N GLN A 666 -28.67 16.40 5.75
CA GLN A 666 -29.87 17.03 6.27
C GLN A 666 -30.23 18.29 5.49
N PHE A 667 -29.25 19.14 5.17
CA PHE A 667 -29.46 20.31 4.33
C PHE A 667 -30.03 19.93 2.95
N ASN A 668 -29.43 18.94 2.26
CA ASN A 668 -29.92 18.50 0.94
C ASN A 668 -31.34 17.91 1.01
N ILE A 669 -31.65 17.12 2.04
CA ILE A 669 -33.00 16.58 2.30
C ILE A 669 -33.99 17.73 2.56
N GLY A 670 -33.59 18.73 3.36
CA GLY A 670 -34.37 19.93 3.63
C GLY A 670 -34.71 20.69 2.34
N VAL A 671 -33.74 20.85 1.43
CA VAL A 671 -33.97 21.47 0.10
C VAL A 671 -34.99 20.67 -0.72
N ILE A 672 -34.97 19.33 -0.68
CA ILE A 672 -35.98 18.52 -1.38
C ILE A 672 -37.37 18.75 -0.77
N TYR A 673 -37.47 18.78 0.57
CA TYR A 673 -38.74 19.06 1.23
C TYR A 673 -39.26 20.47 0.93
N GLN A 674 -38.39 21.46 0.85
CA GLN A 674 -38.74 22.82 0.44
C GLN A 674 -39.25 22.85 -1.01
N LYS A 675 -38.56 22.20 -1.95
CA LYS A 675 -38.98 22.11 -3.36
C LYS A 675 -40.29 21.33 -3.56
N THR A 676 -40.61 20.41 -2.66
CA THR A 676 -41.86 19.63 -2.65
C THR A 676 -42.93 20.23 -1.72
N ALA A 677 -42.77 21.49 -1.28
CA ALA A 677 -43.69 22.23 -0.42
C ALA A 677 -44.02 21.57 0.93
N LYS A 678 -43.14 20.71 1.44
CA LYS A 678 -43.23 20.08 2.77
C LYS A 678 -42.50 20.94 3.80
N TRP A 679 -42.98 22.18 3.98
CA TRP A 679 -42.30 23.25 4.72
C TRP A 679 -41.85 22.86 6.14
N LYS A 680 -42.73 22.21 6.92
CA LYS A 680 -42.41 21.80 8.30
C LYS A 680 -41.24 20.82 8.35
N LYS A 681 -41.22 19.81 7.45
CA LYS A 681 -40.13 18.83 7.36
C LYS A 681 -38.82 19.49 6.90
N ALA A 682 -38.91 20.48 6.01
CA ALA A 682 -37.73 21.23 5.58
C ALA A 682 -37.11 22.01 6.75
N LEU A 683 -37.93 22.69 7.56
CA LEU A 683 -37.47 23.39 8.77
C LEU A 683 -36.84 22.42 9.78
N GLU A 684 -37.45 21.26 10.05
CA GLU A 684 -36.88 20.23 10.94
C GLU A 684 -35.47 19.78 10.49
N CYS A 685 -35.29 19.53 9.18
CA CYS A 685 -33.99 19.18 8.60
C CYS A 685 -32.96 20.32 8.74
N TYR A 686 -33.40 21.56 8.50
CA TYR A 686 -32.54 22.74 8.62
C TYR A 686 -32.12 23.03 10.05
N GLU A 687 -33.02 22.85 11.03
CA GLU A 687 -32.71 23.00 12.45
C GLU A 687 -31.71 21.95 12.92
N GLU A 688 -31.88 20.67 12.53
CA GLU A 688 -30.92 19.61 12.84
C GLU A 688 -29.54 19.90 12.22
N SER A 689 -29.50 20.34 10.97
CA SER A 689 -28.26 20.73 10.30
C SER A 689 -27.61 21.96 10.95
N LEU A 690 -28.40 22.97 11.34
CA LEU A 690 -27.90 24.20 11.94
C LEU A 690 -27.23 23.93 13.27
N LYS A 691 -27.88 23.14 14.14
CA LYS A 691 -27.33 22.76 15.44
C LYS A 691 -25.94 22.11 15.34
N ILE A 692 -25.78 21.19 14.40
CA ILE A 692 -24.49 20.53 14.15
C ILE A 692 -23.44 21.54 13.68
N LEU A 693 -23.80 22.44 12.76
CA LEU A 693 -22.86 23.43 12.23
C LEU A 693 -22.50 24.51 13.26
N GLU A 694 -23.37 24.80 14.23
CA GLU A 694 -23.06 25.66 15.38
C GLU A 694 -22.02 25.01 16.29
N GLU A 695 -22.15 23.71 16.57
CA GLU A 695 -21.16 22.93 17.32
C GLU A 695 -19.81 22.84 16.58
N GLU A 696 -19.82 22.73 15.25
CA GLU A 696 -18.60 22.71 14.42
C GLU A 696 -18.00 24.09 14.17
N GLY A 697 -18.75 25.17 14.39
CA GLY A 697 -18.31 26.54 14.12
C GLY A 697 -18.24 26.92 12.63
N ASP A 698 -18.94 26.21 11.73
CA ASP A 698 -19.00 26.53 10.29
C ASP A 698 -19.98 27.68 10.01
N ILE A 699 -19.50 28.91 10.24
CA ILE A 699 -20.29 30.14 10.12
C ILE A 699 -20.86 30.34 8.70
N PHE A 700 -20.12 29.92 7.67
CA PHE A 700 -20.53 30.10 6.28
C PHE A 700 -21.77 29.25 5.96
N LYS A 701 -21.76 27.95 6.32
CA LYS A 701 -22.92 27.07 6.09
C LYS A 701 -24.12 27.44 6.97
N GLN A 702 -23.90 27.92 8.20
CA GLN A 702 -24.97 28.46 9.04
C GLN A 702 -25.73 29.60 8.32
N GLY A 703 -25.00 30.52 7.67
CA GLY A 703 -25.60 31.62 6.90
C GLY A 703 -26.51 31.12 5.76
N HIS A 704 -26.11 30.06 5.06
CA HIS A 704 -26.93 29.45 4.01
C HIS A 704 -28.21 28.81 4.56
N ILE A 705 -28.16 28.12 5.70
CA ILE A 705 -29.35 27.54 6.32
C ILE A 705 -30.33 28.64 6.73
N HIS A 706 -29.84 29.71 7.34
CA HIS A 706 -30.67 30.85 7.70
C HIS A 706 -31.34 31.50 6.47
N LEU A 707 -30.65 31.61 5.32
CA LEU A 707 -31.28 32.06 4.07
C LEU A 707 -32.45 31.16 3.66
N GLU A 708 -32.25 29.83 3.65
CA GLU A 708 -33.30 28.89 3.24
C GLU A 708 -34.49 28.90 4.21
N MET A 709 -34.23 28.91 5.53
CA MET A 709 -35.28 29.03 6.55
C MET A 709 -36.07 30.34 6.41
N GLY A 710 -35.38 31.47 6.16
CA GLY A 710 -36.03 32.75 5.92
C GLY A 710 -36.96 32.73 4.70
N SER A 711 -36.53 32.04 3.63
CA SER A 711 -37.35 31.85 2.43
C SER A 711 -38.63 31.06 2.71
N ILE A 712 -38.55 30.02 3.57
CA ILE A 712 -39.71 29.23 3.99
C ILE A 712 -40.66 30.08 4.82
N TYR A 713 -40.17 30.81 5.83
CA TYR A 713 -41.03 31.66 6.66
C TYR A 713 -41.72 32.76 5.86
N ARG A 714 -41.07 33.29 4.81
CA ARG A 714 -41.70 34.22 3.87
C ARG A 714 -42.90 33.57 3.17
N VAL A 715 -42.74 32.33 2.67
CA VAL A 715 -43.84 31.58 2.02
C VAL A 715 -44.96 31.25 3.01
N LEU A 716 -44.62 30.94 4.27
CA LEU A 716 -45.58 30.70 5.35
C LEU A 716 -46.29 31.97 5.85
N LYS A 717 -45.96 33.15 5.31
CA LYS A 717 -46.50 34.45 5.75
C LYS A 717 -46.20 34.74 7.23
N GLU A 718 -45.00 34.38 7.68
CA GLU A 718 -44.47 34.68 9.02
C GLU A 718 -43.32 35.70 8.91
N PRO A 719 -43.62 36.98 8.60
CA PRO A 719 -42.62 37.94 8.12
C PRO A 719 -41.61 38.33 9.22
N GLN A 720 -42.01 38.32 10.50
CA GLN A 720 -41.09 38.55 11.63
C GLN A 720 -40.04 37.43 11.76
N LYS A 721 -40.43 36.16 11.58
CA LYS A 721 -39.48 35.04 11.62
C LYS A 721 -38.57 35.05 10.39
N ALA A 722 -39.12 35.36 9.22
CA ALA A 722 -38.32 35.52 7.99
C ALA A 722 -37.25 36.61 8.17
N TYR A 723 -37.63 37.77 8.72
CA TYR A 723 -36.71 38.86 9.02
C TYR A 723 -35.55 38.40 9.92
N LEU A 724 -35.86 37.70 11.02
CA LEU A 724 -34.84 37.23 11.97
C LEU A 724 -33.84 36.27 11.28
N GLN A 725 -34.33 35.35 10.45
CA GLN A 725 -33.45 34.42 9.74
C GLN A 725 -32.57 35.15 8.72
N TYR A 726 -33.11 36.09 7.94
CA TYR A 726 -32.29 36.88 7.01
C TYR A 726 -31.28 37.77 7.72
N ASP A 727 -31.62 38.32 8.90
CA ASP A 727 -30.67 39.09 9.72
C ASP A 727 -29.53 38.22 10.25
N HIS A 728 -29.83 37.00 10.71
CA HIS A 728 -28.80 36.03 11.07
C HIS A 728 -27.91 35.69 9.89
N ALA A 729 -28.49 35.40 8.71
CA ALA A 729 -27.73 35.12 7.51
C ALA A 729 -26.77 36.27 7.15
N GLU A 730 -27.27 37.52 7.13
CA GLU A 730 -26.48 38.71 6.83
C GLU A 730 -25.28 38.85 7.78
N LYS A 731 -25.51 38.75 9.09
CA LYS A 731 -24.45 38.84 10.12
C LYS A 731 -23.39 37.74 9.94
N LYS A 732 -23.81 36.52 9.59
CA LYS A 732 -22.89 35.39 9.37
C LYS A 732 -22.05 35.61 8.11
N PHE A 733 -22.67 36.05 7.00
CA PHE A 733 -21.95 36.36 5.76
C PHE A 733 -21.00 37.55 5.90
N LEU A 734 -21.38 38.57 6.67
CA LEU A 734 -20.50 39.69 7.03
C LEU A 734 -19.26 39.18 7.80
N LYS A 735 -19.46 38.30 8.78
CA LYS A 735 -18.37 37.75 9.60
C LYS A 735 -17.35 36.92 8.78
N VAL A 736 -17.79 36.27 7.71
CA VAL A 736 -16.93 35.49 6.79
C VAL A 736 -16.48 36.29 5.57
N GLY A 737 -16.85 37.57 5.46
CA GLY A 737 -16.44 38.46 4.37
C GLY A 737 -17.09 38.16 3.01
N ASN A 738 -18.20 37.43 2.96
CA ASN A 738 -18.89 37.12 1.70
C ASN A 738 -19.91 38.21 1.35
N GLN A 739 -19.45 39.25 0.64
CA GLN A 739 -20.26 40.42 0.31
C GLN A 739 -21.48 40.09 -0.56
N THR A 740 -21.35 39.16 -1.53
CA THR A 740 -22.44 38.80 -2.44
C THR A 740 -23.64 38.21 -1.69
N LEU A 741 -23.38 37.25 -0.81
CA LEU A 741 -24.45 36.60 -0.02
C LEU A 741 -24.95 37.49 1.11
N GLN A 742 -24.09 38.35 1.66
CA GLN A 742 -24.50 39.38 2.61
C GLN A 742 -25.52 40.34 1.97
N ILE A 743 -25.22 40.88 0.79
CA ILE A 743 -26.12 41.78 0.05
C ILE A 743 -27.42 41.06 -0.28
N ARG A 744 -27.35 39.79 -0.70
CA ARG A 744 -28.56 38.99 -0.94
C ARG A 744 -29.42 38.87 0.33
N ALA A 745 -28.83 38.49 1.46
CA ALA A 745 -29.55 38.37 2.72
C ALA A 745 -30.18 39.71 3.14
N LYS A 746 -29.44 40.81 2.98
CA LYS A 746 -29.92 42.16 3.25
C LYS A 746 -31.11 42.55 2.36
N ASN A 747 -31.02 42.32 1.05
CA ASN A 747 -32.10 42.63 0.11
C ASN A 747 -33.35 41.80 0.41
N GLU A 748 -33.21 40.52 0.71
CA GLU A 748 -34.32 39.65 1.10
C GLU A 748 -34.95 40.12 2.42
N LYS A 749 -34.14 40.57 3.37
CA LYS A 749 -34.59 41.17 4.64
C LYS A 749 -35.38 42.46 4.41
N GLU A 750 -34.85 43.39 3.63
CA GLU A 750 -35.48 44.69 3.33
C GLU A 750 -36.78 44.52 2.51
N SER A 751 -36.86 43.50 1.66
CA SER A 751 -38.05 43.21 0.84
C SER A 751 -39.32 42.89 1.66
N LEU A 752 -39.18 42.59 2.96
CA LEU A 752 -40.29 42.27 3.84
C LEU A 752 -41.08 43.52 4.29
N GLY A 753 -40.52 44.74 4.14
CA GLY A 753 -41.20 46.01 4.39
C GLY A 753 -41.63 46.24 5.85
N ILE A 754 -40.90 45.68 6.81
CA ILE A 754 -41.18 45.75 8.26
C ILE A 754 -40.08 46.52 9.00
#